data_AF-J5PNQ7-F1
#
_entry.id   AF-J5PNQ7-F1
#
_cell.length_a   1.000
_cell.length_b   1.000
_cell.length_c   1.000
_cell.angle_alpha   90.00
_cell.angle_beta   90.00
_cell.angle_gamma   90.00
#
_symmetry.space_group_name_H-M   'P 1'
#
loop_
_entity.id
_entity.type
_entity.pdbx_description
1 polymer ?
#
loop_
_entity_poly.entity_id
_entity_poly.type
_entity_poly.pdbx_seq_one_letter_code
_entity_poly.pdbx_strand_id
1 'polypeptide(L)'
;MPLHGFTQTMTLAGQVVSVDPAKPAFCLQARSGDVYEVVVGPSTNYQVMTNLDQISRDRVPDPDGAPTDDGIRFALAKYIAIGRPLFVGGIHQINGQATSFEARTVYLLHSAPTRWLFEETHWWLVQVTQMADRILDHLFDSRRDYTIDDFSKFYRTDLNILGQPTNDTVQECAVLSRLLYDLSTAFLITGAERYFLAARAAMRYLRQAFRSSSHDGEYCFWAYGRRRNVEGEKGESLFFASQGPDDQGTIPLYEQIYALAGLTQYYRLTLDADVLEDIRRTINTFQAFFHDPPDATSKGFAGKGGYYSHIDPVTMRPDSIALGENFRRKNWNSIGDHIPAYLVNLILTLDPLPQGTARGPLDKLLRCCISILEETTDLIVEKFPDPKSDYVNERFHDDWTPDHTYRWQQNRAVVGHNLKIAWNLTRCASYFQMRSARRRALGQVQDSAADSERASRCLAVARSLGDRMATAGLDVQRGGIFDCVEREPTNGMPIQFAWGNTKDFWQQEQGILAYLILHGATPGNGQYLGLARECEAFWNLFFLDRERQGYYFRTTEDGLPIIDGQYGMKSSHAIGYHAFELAYLAHVYTRTFVAAGDGADNGFSLHFRVLKCAGQTSINVLPDFMTPGRLTIQKIIANGVDETDRLRSPNPDDFQISLADLAGDTRDGTISLVVQFDAIEPH
;
A
#
# COMPACT_ATOMS: atom_id res chain seq x y z
N MET A 1 22.82 -12.53 35.18
CA MET A 1 24.14 -13.20 35.10
C MET A 1 24.91 -12.58 33.96
N PRO A 2 26.22 -12.28 34.09
CA PRO A 2 27.02 -11.85 32.95
C PRO A 2 27.05 -12.97 31.89
N LEU A 3 26.89 -12.60 30.63
CA LEU A 3 26.96 -13.56 29.52
C LEU A 3 28.43 -13.90 29.23
N HIS A 4 28.72 -15.19 29.04
CA HIS A 4 30.05 -15.68 28.69
C HIS A 4 29.98 -16.44 27.36
N GLY A 5 30.80 -16.04 26.39
CA GLY A 5 30.83 -16.66 25.06
C GLY A 5 29.56 -16.43 24.22
N PHE A 6 28.75 -15.40 24.54
CA PHE A 6 27.57 -15.07 23.76
C PHE A 6 27.98 -14.50 22.40
N THR A 7 27.37 -15.00 21.33
CA THR A 7 27.58 -14.53 19.96
C THR A 7 26.23 -14.49 19.25
N GLN A 8 25.92 -13.38 18.60
CA GLN A 8 24.68 -13.18 17.83
C GLN A 8 25.00 -12.42 16.55
N THR A 9 24.42 -12.85 15.42
CA THR A 9 24.36 -11.99 14.22
C THR A 9 23.29 -10.94 14.45
N MET A 10 23.59 -9.68 14.18
CA MET A 10 22.68 -8.57 14.44
C MET A 10 22.82 -7.50 13.37
N THR A 11 21.70 -6.91 12.96
CA THR A 11 21.66 -5.69 12.15
C THR A 11 21.47 -4.48 13.05
N LEU A 12 22.23 -3.42 12.81
CA LEU A 12 22.06 -2.11 13.48
C LEU A 12 21.70 -1.05 12.44
N ALA A 13 20.71 -0.22 12.74
CA ALA A 13 20.33 0.95 11.96
C ALA A 13 20.65 2.21 12.75
N GLY A 14 21.26 3.21 12.12
CA GLY A 14 21.57 4.45 12.82
C GLY A 14 22.35 5.47 12.01
N GLN A 15 22.83 6.50 12.70
CA GLN A 15 23.68 7.55 12.13
C GLN A 15 25.09 7.49 12.71
N VAL A 16 26.09 7.73 11.87
CA VAL A 16 27.49 7.78 12.31
C VAL A 16 27.72 9.04 13.15
N VAL A 17 28.19 8.89 14.39
CA VAL A 17 28.45 10.02 15.30
C VAL A 17 29.93 10.31 15.49
N SER A 18 30.81 9.32 15.26
CA SER A 18 32.26 9.51 15.24
C SER A 18 32.93 8.44 14.38
N VAL A 19 34.14 8.75 13.91
CA VAL A 19 35.03 7.82 13.21
C VAL A 19 36.38 7.86 13.92
N ASP A 20 36.90 6.71 14.30
CA ASP A 20 38.26 6.61 14.84
C ASP A 20 39.20 6.25 13.67
N PRO A 21 40.18 7.11 13.31
CA PRO A 21 41.15 6.78 12.27
C PRO A 21 42.33 5.94 12.81
N ALA A 22 42.56 5.90 14.12
CA ALA A 22 43.65 5.16 14.74
C ALA A 22 43.27 3.69 14.96
N LYS A 23 42.01 3.43 15.34
CA LYS A 23 41.39 2.11 15.41
C LYS A 23 40.44 1.96 14.22
N PRO A 24 40.45 0.88 13.42
CA PRO A 24 39.53 0.72 12.29
C PRO A 24 38.08 0.52 12.79
N ALA A 25 37.43 1.62 13.21
CA ALA A 25 36.15 1.61 13.88
C ALA A 25 35.42 2.95 13.74
N PHE A 26 34.11 2.93 13.93
CA PHE A 26 33.26 4.13 14.02
C PHE A 26 32.14 3.90 15.04
N CYS A 27 31.50 4.97 15.50
CA CYS A 27 30.35 4.87 16.39
C CYS A 27 29.05 5.13 15.63
N LEU A 28 28.08 4.23 15.79
CA LEU A 28 26.74 4.32 15.21
C LEU A 28 25.72 4.57 16.33
N GLN A 29 24.97 5.66 16.24
CA GLN A 29 23.86 5.94 17.16
C GLN A 29 22.56 5.41 16.57
N ALA A 30 21.94 4.47 17.28
CA ALA A 30 20.62 3.94 16.94
C ALA A 30 19.51 4.89 17.39
N ARG A 31 18.28 4.64 16.95
CA ARG A 31 17.11 5.47 17.31
C ARG A 31 16.75 5.39 18.79
N SER A 32 17.13 4.30 19.47
CA SER A 32 17.04 4.21 20.93
C SER A 32 17.89 5.23 21.67
N GLY A 33 18.84 5.88 20.98
CA GLY A 33 19.86 6.76 21.57
C GLY A 33 21.15 6.03 21.95
N ASP A 34 21.13 4.69 21.95
CA ASP A 34 22.30 3.86 22.22
C ASP A 34 23.38 4.06 21.14
N VAL A 35 24.64 4.11 21.57
CA VAL A 35 25.79 4.26 20.69
C VAL A 35 26.58 2.97 20.68
N TYR A 36 26.72 2.39 19.48
CA TYR A 36 27.45 1.15 19.26
C TYR A 36 28.81 1.48 18.62
N GLU A 37 29.90 1.03 19.24
CA GLU A 37 31.19 1.00 18.57
C GLU A 37 31.19 -0.16 17.56
N VAL A 38 31.38 0.17 16.28
CA VAL A 38 31.41 -0.76 15.17
C VAL A 38 32.85 -0.91 14.71
N VAL A 39 33.39 -2.11 14.86
CA VAL A 39 34.74 -2.46 14.39
C VAL A 39 34.65 -2.96 12.96
N VAL A 40 35.50 -2.45 12.07
CA VAL A 40 35.64 -2.91 10.68
C VAL A 40 36.95 -3.68 10.50
N GLY A 41 36.96 -4.62 9.57
CA GLY A 41 38.10 -5.50 9.34
C GLY A 41 38.21 -6.00 7.89
N PRO A 42 39.15 -6.94 7.62
CA PRO A 42 39.42 -7.44 6.26
C PRO A 42 38.21 -8.07 5.56
N SER A 43 37.24 -8.56 6.33
CA SER A 43 36.01 -9.20 5.83
C SER A 43 34.80 -8.26 5.83
N THR A 44 34.97 -6.97 6.15
CA THR A 44 33.87 -6.01 6.11
C THR A 44 33.60 -5.62 4.65
N ASN A 45 32.40 -5.93 4.18
CA ASN A 45 31.91 -5.51 2.87
C ASN A 45 31.17 -4.17 2.98
N TYR A 46 31.32 -3.32 1.96
CA TYR A 46 30.59 -2.05 1.85
C TYR A 46 29.68 -2.13 0.63
N GLN A 47 28.38 -1.95 0.84
CA GLN A 47 27.38 -2.12 -0.21
C GLN A 47 26.52 -0.87 -0.31
N VAL A 48 26.66 -0.14 -1.42
CA VAL A 48 25.64 0.84 -1.81
C VAL A 48 24.40 0.08 -2.25
N MET A 49 23.26 0.43 -1.67
CA MET A 49 21.97 -0.19 -1.91
C MET A 49 21.67 -0.30 -3.41
N THR A 50 21.14 -1.44 -3.82
CA THR A 50 20.73 -1.72 -5.21
C THR A 50 19.23 -1.93 -5.30
N ASN A 51 18.69 -1.80 -6.49
CA ASN A 51 17.28 -2.06 -6.79
C ASN A 51 17.12 -3.46 -7.43
N LEU A 52 15.91 -3.84 -7.84
CA LEU A 52 15.56 -5.08 -8.56
C LEU A 52 16.18 -5.18 -9.97
N ASP A 53 16.84 -4.12 -10.45
CA ASP A 53 17.66 -4.14 -11.67
C ASP A 53 19.07 -4.70 -11.45
N GLN A 54 19.47 -4.93 -10.19
CA GLN A 54 20.80 -5.41 -9.78
C GLN A 54 21.97 -4.53 -10.26
N ILE A 55 21.71 -3.29 -10.68
CA ILE A 55 22.75 -2.38 -11.15
C ILE A 55 23.54 -1.83 -9.95
N SER A 56 24.88 -1.93 -10.02
CA SER A 56 25.77 -1.32 -9.03
C SER A 56 25.70 0.21 -9.07
N ARG A 57 25.39 0.80 -7.92
CA ARG A 57 25.22 2.24 -7.72
C ARG A 57 26.36 2.88 -6.93
N ASP A 58 27.41 2.12 -6.63
CA ASP A 58 28.56 2.65 -5.93
C ASP A 58 29.32 3.66 -6.82
N ARG A 59 29.25 4.92 -6.42
CA ARG A 59 29.92 6.08 -7.01
C ARG A 59 30.59 6.90 -5.92
N VAL A 60 30.88 6.28 -4.77
CA VAL A 60 31.58 6.95 -3.68
C VAL A 60 32.99 7.27 -4.16
N PRO A 61 33.43 8.55 -4.17
CA PRO A 61 34.74 8.91 -4.64
C PRO A 61 35.82 8.32 -3.74
N ASP A 62 37.00 8.08 -4.30
CA ASP A 62 38.15 7.69 -3.48
C ASP A 62 38.56 8.89 -2.59
N PRO A 63 38.88 8.65 -1.30
CA PRO A 63 39.27 9.72 -0.38
C PRO A 63 40.66 10.28 -0.74
N ASP A 64 40.77 11.61 -0.78
CA ASP A 64 42.02 12.30 -1.06
C ASP A 64 43.08 11.98 0.00
N GLY A 65 44.27 11.54 -0.45
CA GLY A 65 45.42 11.30 0.42
C GLY A 65 45.30 10.11 1.37
N ALA A 66 44.30 9.24 1.18
CA ALA A 66 44.15 8.04 2.00
C ALA A 66 45.26 7.00 1.69
N PRO A 67 45.76 6.27 2.71
CA PRO A 67 46.74 5.22 2.50
C PRO A 67 46.15 4.08 1.67
N THR A 68 46.66 3.86 0.46
CA THR A 68 46.19 2.78 -0.43
C THR A 68 46.76 1.40 -0.06
N ASP A 69 47.77 1.37 0.82
CA ASP A 69 48.42 0.17 1.34
C ASP A 69 47.66 -0.48 2.51
N ASP A 70 46.78 0.27 3.19
CA ASP A 70 45.85 -0.23 4.21
C ASP A 70 44.41 -0.19 3.68
N GLY A 71 43.99 -1.28 3.04
CA GLY A 71 42.66 -1.40 2.46
C GLY A 71 41.50 -1.23 3.45
N ILE A 72 41.72 -1.51 4.75
CA ILE A 72 40.69 -1.36 5.79
C ILE A 72 40.47 0.12 6.08
N ARG A 73 41.55 0.86 6.35
CA ARG A 73 41.48 2.30 6.62
C ARG A 73 41.07 3.09 5.39
N PHE A 74 41.50 2.66 4.21
CA PHE A 74 41.04 3.24 2.94
C PHE A 74 39.52 3.10 2.80
N ALA A 75 38.97 1.90 3.00
CA ALA A 75 37.53 1.67 2.90
C ALA A 75 36.74 2.43 3.98
N LEU A 76 37.26 2.49 5.21
CA LEU A 76 36.66 3.28 6.30
C LEU A 76 36.57 4.76 5.91
N ALA A 77 37.67 5.35 5.43
CA ALA A 77 37.72 6.75 5.00
C ALA A 77 36.84 7.02 3.77
N LYS A 78 36.70 6.05 2.87
CA LYS A 78 35.87 6.16 1.67
C LYS A 78 34.38 6.15 2.00
N TYR A 79 33.93 5.17 2.78
CA TYR A 79 32.51 4.86 2.93
C TYR A 79 31.86 5.46 4.17
N ILE A 80 32.62 5.73 5.23
CA ILE A 80 32.07 6.20 6.51
C ILE A 80 32.32 7.70 6.67
N ALA A 81 31.24 8.44 6.94
CA ALA A 81 31.27 9.87 7.21
C ALA A 81 30.33 10.20 8.38
N ILE A 82 30.72 11.15 9.22
CA ILE A 82 29.88 11.63 10.34
C ILE A 82 28.55 12.17 9.79
N GLY A 83 27.45 11.86 10.46
CA GLY A 83 26.08 12.22 10.08
C GLY A 83 25.45 11.28 9.03
N ARG A 84 26.21 10.33 8.46
CA ARG A 84 25.68 9.43 7.44
C ARG A 84 24.74 8.38 8.06
N PRO A 85 23.51 8.21 7.55
CA PRO A 85 22.65 7.10 7.94
C PRO A 85 23.14 5.79 7.29
N LEU A 86 23.22 4.72 8.07
CA LEU A 86 23.71 3.41 7.65
C LEU A 86 22.90 2.27 8.29
N PHE A 87 22.94 1.12 7.64
CA PHE A 87 22.61 -0.17 8.26
C PHE A 87 23.88 -1.01 8.32
N VAL A 88 24.11 -1.72 9.41
CA VAL A 88 25.30 -2.56 9.61
C VAL A 88 24.88 -3.94 10.05
N GLY A 89 25.08 -4.93 9.19
CA GLY A 89 24.99 -6.34 9.55
C GLY A 89 26.33 -6.80 10.13
N GLY A 90 26.33 -7.32 11.35
CA GLY A 90 27.55 -7.69 12.07
C GLY A 90 27.37 -8.82 13.07
N ILE A 91 28.46 -9.12 13.77
CA ILE A 91 28.49 -10.13 14.83
C ILE A 91 28.69 -9.41 16.16
N HIS A 92 27.70 -9.51 17.05
CA HIS A 92 27.78 -9.05 18.42
C HIS A 92 28.31 -10.17 19.32
N GLN A 93 29.34 -9.87 20.11
CA GLN A 93 29.94 -10.81 21.05
C GLN A 93 30.00 -10.21 22.45
N ILE A 94 29.70 -11.05 23.45
CA ILE A 94 29.85 -10.71 24.87
C ILE A 94 30.60 -11.84 25.59
N ASN A 95 31.67 -11.49 26.28
CA ASN A 95 32.39 -12.40 27.15
C ASN A 95 32.76 -11.70 28.47
N GLY A 96 31.93 -11.88 29.50
CA GLY A 96 32.08 -11.16 30.77
C GLY A 96 31.84 -9.67 30.57
N GLN A 97 32.88 -8.86 30.78
CA GLN A 97 32.84 -7.40 30.56
C GLN A 97 33.27 -6.99 29.14
N ALA A 98 33.87 -7.89 28.37
CA ALA A 98 34.27 -7.59 27.00
C ALA A 98 33.05 -7.68 26.08
N THR A 99 32.81 -6.63 25.30
CA THR A 99 31.82 -6.62 24.22
C THR A 99 32.48 -6.13 22.93
N SER A 100 32.08 -6.70 21.80
CA SER A 100 32.53 -6.29 20.48
C SER A 100 31.39 -6.43 19.48
N PHE A 101 31.26 -5.47 18.58
CA PHE A 101 30.41 -5.58 17.40
C PHE A 101 31.28 -5.41 16.15
N GLU A 102 31.48 -6.51 15.42
CA GLU A 102 32.30 -6.54 14.22
C GLU A 102 31.40 -6.51 12.97
N ALA A 103 31.58 -5.50 12.12
CA ALA A 103 30.81 -5.34 10.90
C ALA A 103 31.19 -6.39 9.86
N ARG A 104 30.20 -7.09 9.33
CA ARG A 104 30.34 -7.96 8.14
C ARG A 104 29.89 -7.24 6.87
N THR A 105 28.80 -6.49 6.94
CA THR A 105 28.32 -5.66 5.83
C THR A 105 27.88 -4.29 6.35
N VAL A 106 28.40 -3.23 5.74
CA VAL A 106 27.90 -1.86 5.90
C VAL A 106 27.09 -1.50 4.66
N TYR A 107 25.80 -1.26 4.86
CA TYR A 107 24.86 -0.84 3.81
C TYR A 107 24.75 0.68 3.77
N LEU A 108 25.01 1.25 2.59
CA LEU A 108 24.91 2.67 2.33
C LEU A 108 23.65 2.97 1.51
N LEU A 109 22.87 3.95 1.94
CA LEU A 109 21.58 4.28 1.31
C LEU A 109 21.71 5.10 0.01
N HIS A 110 22.90 5.64 -0.23
CA HIS A 110 23.29 6.35 -1.45
C HIS A 110 24.83 6.49 -1.47
N SER A 111 25.41 6.81 -2.62
CA SER A 111 26.86 7.11 -2.75
C SER A 111 27.27 8.47 -2.15
N ALA A 112 26.30 9.33 -1.87
CA ALA A 112 26.46 10.64 -1.27
C ALA A 112 25.83 10.61 0.14
N PRO A 113 26.50 11.11 1.20
CA PRO A 113 26.05 10.91 2.58
C PRO A 113 24.69 11.52 2.93
N THR A 114 24.26 12.55 2.20
CA THR A 114 23.05 13.35 2.49
C THR A 114 21.91 13.09 1.51
N ARG A 115 21.98 11.99 0.73
CA ARG A 115 20.98 11.62 -0.27
C ARG A 115 20.49 10.19 -0.03
N TRP A 116 19.36 9.85 -0.64
CA TRP A 116 18.72 8.54 -0.55
C TRP A 116 18.36 8.06 -1.95
N LEU A 117 18.74 6.82 -2.30
CA LEU A 117 18.48 6.28 -3.63
C LEU A 117 16.99 6.08 -3.93
N PHE A 118 16.18 5.80 -2.91
CA PHE A 118 14.73 5.65 -3.07
C PHE A 118 13.98 6.98 -3.28
N GLU A 119 14.67 8.11 -3.15
CA GLU A 119 14.13 9.43 -3.51
C GLU A 119 14.43 9.82 -4.98
N GLU A 120 15.22 9.01 -5.70
CA GLU A 120 15.53 9.26 -7.10
C GLU A 120 14.34 8.98 -8.02
N THR A 121 14.18 9.80 -9.07
CA THR A 121 13.03 9.83 -9.98
C THR A 121 12.57 8.45 -10.47
N HIS A 122 13.50 7.57 -10.85
CA HIS A 122 13.16 6.29 -11.47
C HIS A 122 13.14 5.10 -10.49
N TRP A 123 13.45 5.31 -9.20
CA TRP A 123 13.67 4.20 -8.27
C TRP A 123 12.46 3.27 -8.15
N TRP A 124 11.29 3.85 -7.85
CA TRP A 124 10.04 3.10 -7.69
C TRP A 124 9.47 2.61 -9.03
N LEU A 125 9.68 3.36 -10.11
CA LEU A 125 9.26 2.96 -11.46
C LEU A 125 10.00 1.69 -11.91
N VAL A 126 11.30 1.60 -11.63
CA VAL A 126 12.10 0.39 -11.88
C VAL A 126 11.60 -0.78 -11.04
N GLN A 127 11.28 -0.58 -9.75
CA GLN A 127 10.73 -1.67 -8.93
C GLN A 127 9.45 -2.26 -9.53
N VAL A 128 8.47 -1.40 -9.84
CA VAL A 128 7.20 -1.85 -10.43
C VAL A 128 7.41 -2.53 -11.76
N THR A 129 8.26 -2.00 -12.63
CA THR A 129 8.55 -2.60 -13.94
C THR A 129 9.10 -4.02 -13.77
N GLN A 130 10.11 -4.19 -12.91
CA GLN A 130 10.75 -5.48 -12.68
C GLN A 130 9.79 -6.49 -12.05
N MET A 131 8.96 -6.07 -11.08
CA MET A 131 7.96 -6.94 -10.47
C MET A 131 6.85 -7.32 -11.47
N ALA A 132 6.34 -6.35 -12.24
CA ALA A 132 5.27 -6.56 -13.23
C ALA A 132 5.70 -7.53 -14.34
N ASP A 133 6.89 -7.32 -14.91
CA ASP A 133 7.41 -8.20 -15.96
C ASP A 133 7.60 -9.62 -15.43
N ARG A 134 8.14 -9.74 -14.21
CA ARG A 134 8.45 -11.03 -13.61
C ARG A 134 7.21 -11.81 -13.20
N ILE A 135 6.18 -11.18 -12.62
CA ILE A 135 4.93 -11.87 -12.28
C ILE A 135 4.19 -12.32 -13.54
N LEU A 136 4.19 -11.50 -14.60
CA LEU A 136 3.61 -11.88 -15.89
C LEU A 136 4.39 -13.03 -16.54
N ASP A 137 5.72 -13.04 -16.44
CA ASP A 137 6.53 -14.15 -16.95
C ASP A 137 6.30 -15.45 -16.13
N HIS A 138 6.14 -15.38 -14.80
CA HIS A 138 5.80 -16.57 -14.00
C HIS A 138 4.41 -17.13 -14.33
N LEU A 139 3.42 -16.24 -14.48
CA LEU A 139 2.04 -16.65 -14.72
C LEU A 139 1.79 -17.05 -16.17
N PHE A 140 2.43 -16.41 -17.15
CA PHE A 140 2.07 -16.52 -18.56
C PHE A 140 3.25 -16.81 -19.49
N ASP A 141 4.42 -17.13 -18.93
CA ASP A 141 5.65 -17.43 -19.67
C ASP A 141 6.03 -16.26 -20.63
N SER A 142 6.48 -16.56 -21.85
CA SER A 142 6.98 -15.58 -22.83
C SER A 142 5.88 -14.77 -23.53
N ARG A 143 4.61 -14.90 -23.10
CA ARG A 143 3.48 -14.19 -23.72
C ARG A 143 3.56 -12.68 -23.52
N ARG A 144 3.12 -11.96 -24.54
CA ARG A 144 3.03 -10.49 -24.56
C ARG A 144 1.64 -9.97 -24.94
N ASP A 145 0.81 -10.84 -25.50
CA ASP A 145 -0.62 -10.65 -25.68
C ASP A 145 -1.39 -11.61 -24.77
N TYR A 146 -2.52 -11.13 -24.23
CA TYR A 146 -3.27 -11.84 -23.20
C TYR A 146 -4.76 -11.94 -23.56
N THR A 147 -5.32 -13.14 -23.40
CA THR A 147 -6.74 -13.41 -23.60
C THR A 147 -7.38 -13.94 -22.32
N ILE A 148 -8.72 -14.02 -22.33
CA ILE A 148 -9.48 -14.61 -21.22
C ILE A 148 -9.10 -16.09 -21.03
N ASP A 149 -8.92 -16.82 -22.13
CA ASP A 149 -8.52 -18.24 -22.10
C ASP A 149 -7.11 -18.42 -21.50
N ASP A 150 -6.21 -17.47 -21.72
CA ASP A 150 -4.88 -17.50 -21.11
C ASP A 150 -4.98 -17.35 -19.58
N PHE A 151 -5.77 -16.39 -19.09
CA PHE A 151 -6.02 -16.25 -17.65
C PHE A 151 -6.67 -17.50 -17.08
N SER A 152 -7.72 -18.01 -17.73
CA SER A 152 -8.37 -19.25 -17.29
C SER A 152 -7.42 -20.43 -17.22
N LYS A 153 -6.47 -20.53 -18.15
CA LYS A 153 -5.53 -21.66 -18.23
C LYS A 153 -4.36 -21.52 -17.26
N PHE A 154 -3.75 -20.35 -17.21
CA PHE A 154 -2.42 -20.17 -16.62
C PHE A 154 -2.41 -19.41 -15.28
N TYR A 155 -3.39 -18.54 -15.01
CA TYR A 155 -3.43 -17.81 -13.75
C TYR A 155 -3.48 -18.78 -12.56
N ARG A 156 -2.70 -18.51 -11.51
CA ARG A 156 -2.70 -19.25 -10.26
C ARG A 156 -2.58 -18.25 -9.11
N THR A 157 -3.39 -18.45 -8.08
CA THR A 157 -3.24 -17.70 -6.83
C THR A 157 -1.94 -18.09 -6.14
N ASP A 158 -1.67 -19.40 -6.03
CA ASP A 158 -0.52 -19.92 -5.30
C ASP A 158 0.67 -20.22 -6.22
N LEU A 159 1.77 -19.51 -5.98
CA LEU A 159 3.05 -19.74 -6.64
C LEU A 159 4.14 -20.01 -5.59
N ASN A 160 4.93 -21.06 -5.79
CA ASN A 160 6.08 -21.35 -4.93
C ASN A 160 7.21 -20.29 -5.09
N ILE A 161 8.30 -20.44 -4.33
CA ILE A 161 9.44 -19.51 -4.38
C ILE A 161 10.09 -19.38 -5.76
N LEU A 162 9.93 -20.38 -6.64
CA LEU A 162 10.44 -20.36 -8.01
C LEU A 162 9.45 -19.73 -8.99
N GLY A 163 8.24 -19.37 -8.55
CA GLY A 163 7.17 -18.84 -9.40
C GLY A 163 6.40 -19.94 -10.13
N GLN A 164 6.47 -21.20 -9.68
CA GLN A 164 5.74 -22.30 -10.27
C GLN A 164 4.41 -22.55 -9.53
N PRO A 165 3.36 -23.01 -10.22
CA PRO A 165 2.10 -23.40 -9.59
C PRO A 165 2.30 -24.41 -8.45
N THR A 166 1.52 -24.28 -7.39
CA THR A 166 1.44 -25.29 -6.33
C THR A 166 0.40 -26.37 -6.66
N ASN A 167 0.18 -27.30 -5.73
CA ASN A 167 -0.87 -28.32 -5.84
C ASN A 167 -2.28 -27.74 -5.66
N ASP A 168 -2.42 -26.59 -4.98
CA ASP A 168 -3.69 -25.90 -4.98
C ASP A 168 -3.90 -25.18 -6.31
N THR A 169 -5.06 -25.43 -6.89
CA THR A 169 -5.45 -24.96 -8.22
C THR A 169 -6.63 -24.00 -8.16
N VAL A 170 -7.08 -23.63 -6.95
CA VAL A 170 -8.08 -22.57 -6.78
C VAL A 170 -7.48 -21.25 -7.26
N GLN A 171 -8.21 -20.62 -8.16
CA GLN A 171 -8.02 -19.24 -8.56
C GLN A 171 -8.96 -18.41 -7.71
N GLU A 172 -8.42 -17.61 -6.81
CA GLU A 172 -9.19 -16.76 -5.92
C GLU A 172 -9.53 -15.42 -6.57
N CYS A 173 -10.78 -15.01 -6.42
CA CYS A 173 -11.32 -13.79 -7.02
C CYS A 173 -10.64 -12.53 -6.47
N ALA A 174 -10.53 -12.43 -5.14
CA ALA A 174 -9.93 -11.27 -4.48
C ALA A 174 -8.46 -11.09 -4.88
N VAL A 175 -7.69 -12.20 -4.97
CA VAL A 175 -6.28 -12.16 -5.40
C VAL A 175 -6.16 -11.81 -6.88
N LEU A 176 -7.04 -12.33 -7.74
CA LEU A 176 -7.04 -11.93 -9.16
C LEU A 176 -7.37 -10.44 -9.32
N SER A 177 -8.28 -9.91 -8.51
CA SER A 177 -8.58 -8.47 -8.50
C SER A 177 -7.39 -7.64 -8.00
N ARG A 178 -6.62 -8.15 -7.01
CA ARG A 178 -5.36 -7.52 -6.59
C ARG A 178 -4.30 -7.53 -7.71
N LEU A 179 -4.17 -8.62 -8.46
CA LEU A 179 -3.31 -8.64 -9.67
C LEU A 179 -3.80 -7.67 -10.74
N LEU A 180 -5.12 -7.52 -10.92
CA LEU A 180 -5.68 -6.50 -11.81
C LEU A 180 -5.31 -5.09 -11.34
N TYR A 181 -5.32 -4.82 -10.03
CA TYR A 181 -4.82 -3.57 -9.47
C TYR A 181 -3.33 -3.39 -9.79
N ASP A 182 -2.49 -4.40 -9.53
CA ASP A 182 -1.05 -4.36 -9.81
C ASP A 182 -0.75 -3.94 -11.25
N LEU A 183 -1.36 -4.63 -12.22
CA LEU A 183 -1.15 -4.39 -13.65
C LEU A 183 -1.71 -3.04 -14.11
N SER A 184 -2.85 -2.63 -13.57
CA SER A 184 -3.45 -1.32 -13.85
C SER A 184 -2.56 -0.19 -13.31
N THR A 185 -2.08 -0.31 -12.08
CA THR A 185 -1.17 0.65 -11.44
C THR A 185 0.20 0.69 -12.12
N ALA A 186 0.73 -0.46 -12.53
CA ALA A 186 1.96 -0.51 -13.32
C ALA A 186 1.81 0.24 -14.64
N PHE A 187 0.70 0.05 -15.36
CA PHE A 187 0.41 0.84 -16.55
C PHE A 187 0.29 2.34 -16.23
N LEU A 188 -0.42 2.70 -15.16
CA LEU A 188 -0.66 4.09 -14.75
C LEU A 188 0.65 4.89 -14.63
N ILE A 189 1.70 4.30 -14.06
CA ILE A 189 2.96 5.03 -13.79
C ILE A 189 4.08 4.79 -14.82
N THR A 190 3.93 3.82 -15.71
CA THR A 190 4.97 3.49 -16.72
C THR A 190 4.52 3.69 -18.16
N GLY A 191 3.20 3.69 -18.41
CA GLY A 191 2.63 3.69 -19.76
C GLY A 191 2.87 2.41 -20.56
N ALA A 192 3.41 1.35 -19.97
CA ALA A 192 3.80 0.14 -20.69
C ALA A 192 2.58 -0.68 -21.18
N GLU A 193 2.44 -0.80 -22.50
CA GLU A 193 1.30 -1.46 -23.16
C GLU A 193 1.04 -2.88 -22.65
N ARG A 194 2.10 -3.64 -22.38
CA ARG A 194 2.01 -5.02 -21.88
C ARG A 194 1.15 -5.13 -20.64
N TYR A 195 1.29 -4.19 -19.71
CA TYR A 195 0.55 -4.20 -18.44
C TYR A 195 -0.92 -3.86 -18.66
N PHE A 196 -1.23 -2.93 -19.56
CA PHE A 196 -2.60 -2.62 -19.95
C PHE A 196 -3.30 -3.82 -20.61
N LEU A 197 -2.63 -4.49 -21.55
CA LEU A 197 -3.18 -5.66 -22.23
C LEU A 197 -3.48 -6.80 -21.25
N ALA A 198 -2.56 -7.04 -20.30
CA ALA A 198 -2.74 -8.02 -19.24
C ALA A 198 -3.88 -7.63 -18.29
N ALA A 199 -3.94 -6.37 -17.84
CA ALA A 199 -5.02 -5.84 -17.00
C ALA A 199 -6.39 -6.01 -17.67
N ARG A 200 -6.51 -5.67 -18.96
CA ARG A 200 -7.75 -5.85 -19.73
C ARG A 200 -8.19 -7.31 -19.78
N ALA A 201 -7.26 -8.25 -19.97
CA ALA A 201 -7.57 -9.68 -19.98
C ALA A 201 -7.96 -10.18 -18.57
N ALA A 202 -7.24 -9.75 -17.53
CA ALA A 202 -7.55 -10.05 -16.13
C ALA A 202 -8.96 -9.56 -15.75
N MET A 203 -9.30 -8.31 -16.08
CA MET A 203 -10.61 -7.72 -15.85
C MET A 203 -11.71 -8.53 -16.52
N ARG A 204 -11.55 -8.87 -17.80
CA ARG A 204 -12.56 -9.65 -18.53
C ARG A 204 -12.73 -11.04 -17.93
N TYR A 205 -11.63 -11.70 -17.55
CA TYR A 205 -11.69 -13.01 -16.90
C TYR A 205 -12.37 -12.91 -15.53
N LEU A 206 -11.98 -11.95 -14.68
CA LEU A 206 -12.58 -11.72 -13.37
C LEU A 206 -14.12 -11.61 -13.47
N ARG A 207 -14.60 -10.76 -14.38
CA ARG A 207 -16.04 -10.51 -14.60
C ARG A 207 -16.79 -11.72 -15.16
N GLN A 208 -16.18 -12.50 -16.04
CA GLN A 208 -16.83 -13.68 -16.61
C GLN A 208 -16.78 -14.90 -15.67
N ALA A 209 -15.72 -15.00 -14.86
CA ALA A 209 -15.45 -16.21 -14.12
C ALA A 209 -16.00 -16.23 -12.70
N PHE A 210 -16.13 -15.08 -12.04
CA PHE A 210 -16.45 -14.99 -10.60
C PHE A 210 -17.70 -14.18 -10.27
N ARG A 211 -18.17 -13.34 -11.19
CA ARG A 211 -19.31 -12.45 -10.98
C ARG A 211 -20.63 -13.22 -10.93
N SER A 212 -21.44 -12.95 -9.92
CA SER A 212 -22.81 -13.43 -9.78
C SER A 212 -23.76 -12.25 -9.59
N SER A 213 -24.68 -12.05 -10.53
CA SER A 213 -25.68 -10.98 -10.44
C SER A 213 -27.00 -11.52 -9.89
N SER A 214 -27.69 -10.70 -9.10
CA SER A 214 -29.08 -10.99 -8.73
C SER A 214 -29.98 -11.03 -9.97
N HIS A 215 -31.10 -11.75 -9.87
CA HIS A 215 -32.05 -11.94 -10.97
C HIS A 215 -32.67 -10.62 -11.48
N ASP A 216 -32.80 -9.61 -10.61
CA ASP A 216 -33.26 -8.26 -10.94
C ASP A 216 -32.14 -7.37 -11.51
N GLY A 217 -30.89 -7.83 -11.45
CA GLY A 217 -29.71 -7.10 -11.91
C GLY A 217 -29.25 -5.96 -11.00
N GLU A 218 -29.80 -5.80 -9.79
CA GLU A 218 -29.47 -4.68 -8.91
C GLU A 218 -28.23 -4.92 -8.04
N TYR A 219 -27.89 -6.19 -7.78
CA TYR A 219 -26.83 -6.60 -6.88
C TYR A 219 -25.81 -7.49 -7.59
N CYS A 220 -24.56 -7.38 -7.14
CA CYS A 220 -23.45 -8.18 -7.62
C CYS A 220 -22.67 -8.77 -6.44
N PHE A 221 -22.46 -10.08 -6.48
CA PHE A 221 -21.61 -10.82 -5.56
C PHE A 221 -20.47 -11.45 -6.35
N TRP A 222 -19.34 -11.62 -5.69
CA TRP A 222 -18.13 -12.22 -6.24
C TRP A 222 -17.89 -13.54 -5.53
N ALA A 223 -17.84 -14.63 -6.29
CA ALA A 223 -17.49 -15.94 -5.76
C ALA A 223 -16.07 -15.92 -5.17
N TYR A 224 -15.83 -16.62 -4.07
CA TYR A 224 -14.50 -16.76 -3.47
C TYR A 224 -13.46 -17.23 -4.50
N GLY A 225 -13.75 -18.31 -5.23
CA GLY A 225 -12.76 -18.93 -6.08
C GLY A 225 -13.33 -19.86 -7.15
N ARG A 226 -12.49 -20.24 -8.10
CA ARG A 226 -12.80 -21.19 -9.19
C ARG A 226 -11.70 -22.23 -9.25
N ARG A 227 -12.07 -23.50 -9.39
CA ARG A 227 -11.12 -24.60 -9.62
C ARG A 227 -11.47 -25.31 -10.92
N ARG A 228 -10.44 -25.54 -11.73
CA ARG A 228 -10.56 -26.40 -12.90
C ARG A 228 -10.28 -27.83 -12.48
N ASN A 229 -11.19 -28.75 -12.79
CA ASN A 229 -11.00 -30.15 -12.45
C ASN A 229 -9.92 -30.77 -13.34
N VAL A 230 -9.14 -31.69 -12.75
CA VAL A 230 -8.03 -32.38 -13.44
C VAL A 230 -8.58 -33.45 -14.39
N GLU A 231 -7.75 -33.92 -15.34
CA GLU A 231 -8.12 -34.93 -16.33
C GLU A 231 -8.82 -36.15 -15.71
N GLY A 232 -10.12 -36.31 -16.00
CA GLY A 232 -10.98 -37.38 -15.49
C GLY A 232 -12.36 -36.88 -15.07
N GLU A 233 -12.42 -35.68 -14.49
CA GLU A 233 -13.67 -34.97 -14.20
C GLU A 233 -13.82 -33.78 -15.17
N LYS A 234 -14.83 -33.83 -16.04
CA LYS A 234 -15.10 -32.72 -16.96
C LYS A 234 -15.79 -31.57 -16.21
N GLY A 235 -15.28 -30.36 -16.35
CA GLY A 235 -15.93 -29.13 -15.90
C GLY A 235 -15.07 -28.30 -14.94
N GLU A 236 -15.71 -27.29 -14.35
CA GLU A 236 -15.10 -26.35 -13.42
C GLU A 236 -16.04 -26.13 -12.24
N SER A 237 -15.47 -25.99 -11.05
CA SER A 237 -16.21 -25.73 -9.81
C SER A 237 -16.06 -24.26 -9.44
N LEU A 238 -17.18 -23.58 -9.22
CA LEU A 238 -17.24 -22.24 -8.66
C LEU A 238 -17.57 -22.33 -7.18
N PHE A 239 -16.69 -21.80 -6.34
CA PHE A 239 -16.87 -21.72 -4.89
C PHE A 239 -17.38 -20.35 -4.54
N PHE A 240 -18.66 -20.27 -4.17
CA PHE A 240 -19.28 -19.00 -3.83
C PHE A 240 -18.90 -18.53 -2.42
N ALA A 241 -19.02 -19.42 -1.43
CA ALA A 241 -18.58 -19.17 -0.06
C ALA A 241 -17.06 -19.31 0.09
N SER A 242 -16.49 -18.58 1.04
CA SER A 242 -15.04 -18.57 1.28
C SER A 242 -14.52 -19.94 1.72
N GLN A 243 -13.31 -20.28 1.25
CA GLN A 243 -12.52 -21.41 1.75
C GLN A 243 -11.32 -20.94 2.58
N GLY A 244 -11.19 -19.62 2.81
CA GLY A 244 -10.18 -19.05 3.68
C GLY A 244 -10.34 -19.56 5.12
N PRO A 245 -9.26 -19.84 5.86
CA PRO A 245 -9.35 -20.40 7.21
C PRO A 245 -10.18 -19.57 8.18
N ASP A 246 -10.08 -18.23 8.10
CA ASP A 246 -10.82 -17.34 9.00
C ASP A 246 -12.30 -17.14 8.59
N ASP A 247 -12.63 -17.41 7.33
CA ASP A 247 -13.91 -17.02 6.72
C ASP A 247 -14.70 -18.23 6.18
N GLN A 248 -14.22 -19.45 6.45
CA GLN A 248 -14.71 -20.68 5.85
C GLN A 248 -16.24 -20.82 5.92
N GLY A 249 -16.87 -21.02 4.75
CA GLY A 249 -18.31 -21.24 4.64
C GLY A 249 -19.16 -19.96 4.75
N THR A 250 -18.55 -18.78 4.77
CA THR A 250 -19.25 -17.49 4.85
C THR A 250 -19.07 -16.66 3.58
N ILE A 251 -19.76 -15.51 3.48
CA ILE A 251 -19.42 -14.44 2.55
C ILE A 251 -18.83 -13.28 3.38
N PRO A 252 -17.50 -13.19 3.51
CA PRO A 252 -16.87 -12.06 4.17
C PRO A 252 -16.97 -10.81 3.30
N LEU A 253 -17.34 -9.68 3.90
CA LEU A 253 -17.38 -8.39 3.21
C LEU A 253 -16.01 -8.02 2.64
N TYR A 254 -14.95 -8.36 3.36
CA TYR A 254 -13.58 -8.00 2.98
C TYR A 254 -13.19 -8.58 1.61
N GLU A 255 -13.56 -9.84 1.30
CA GLU A 255 -13.28 -10.43 -0.02
C GLU A 255 -14.04 -9.70 -1.13
N GLN A 256 -15.27 -9.26 -0.85
CA GLN A 256 -16.07 -8.49 -1.80
C GLN A 256 -15.50 -7.07 -2.01
N ILE A 257 -14.96 -6.45 -0.96
CA ILE A 257 -14.22 -5.18 -1.05
C ILE A 257 -12.99 -5.35 -1.96
N TYR A 258 -12.18 -6.38 -1.74
CA TYR A 258 -10.99 -6.61 -2.57
C TYR A 258 -11.33 -7.02 -4.00
N ALA A 259 -12.50 -7.64 -4.25
CA ALA A 259 -12.98 -7.85 -5.62
C ALA A 259 -13.13 -6.53 -6.40
N LEU A 260 -13.42 -5.41 -5.73
CA LEU A 260 -13.49 -4.08 -6.34
C LEU A 260 -12.14 -3.38 -6.53
N ALA A 261 -11.07 -3.85 -5.91
CA ALA A 261 -9.79 -3.14 -5.93
C ALA A 261 -9.23 -2.98 -7.34
N GLY A 262 -9.08 -4.08 -8.08
CA GLY A 262 -8.65 -4.04 -9.47
C GLY A 262 -9.66 -3.37 -10.39
N LEU A 263 -10.96 -3.59 -10.17
CA LEU A 263 -12.01 -3.04 -11.03
C LEU A 263 -12.04 -1.51 -10.98
N THR A 264 -11.93 -0.91 -9.80
CA THR A 264 -11.92 0.55 -9.65
C THR A 264 -10.64 1.17 -10.20
N GLN A 265 -9.48 0.55 -9.99
CA GLN A 265 -8.24 1.03 -10.58
C GLN A 265 -8.25 0.90 -12.11
N TYR A 266 -8.79 -0.18 -12.67
CA TYR A 266 -8.97 -0.33 -14.11
C TYR A 266 -9.98 0.69 -14.68
N TYR A 267 -11.11 0.91 -14.00
CA TYR A 267 -12.10 1.93 -14.38
C TYR A 267 -11.50 3.33 -14.39
N ARG A 268 -10.68 3.68 -13.39
CA ARG A 268 -9.97 4.95 -13.32
C ARG A 268 -9.12 5.24 -14.56
N LEU A 269 -8.52 4.21 -15.15
CA LEU A 269 -7.69 4.33 -16.35
C LEU A 269 -8.48 4.40 -17.66
N THR A 270 -9.66 3.77 -17.67
CA THR A 270 -10.35 3.41 -18.90
C THR A 270 -11.72 4.03 -19.07
N LEU A 271 -12.39 4.42 -17.99
CA LEU A 271 -13.80 4.79 -17.97
C LEU A 271 -14.72 3.72 -18.58
N ASP A 272 -14.35 2.43 -18.46
CA ASP A 272 -15.14 1.31 -18.95
C ASP A 272 -16.50 1.23 -18.22
N ALA A 273 -17.58 1.53 -18.96
CA ALA A 273 -18.94 1.63 -18.41
C ALA A 273 -19.47 0.28 -17.88
N ASP A 274 -19.02 -0.82 -18.48
CA ASP A 274 -19.42 -2.16 -18.04
C ASP A 274 -18.77 -2.52 -16.70
N VAL A 275 -17.54 -2.05 -16.47
CA VAL A 275 -16.83 -2.20 -15.19
C VAL A 275 -17.47 -1.32 -14.12
N LEU A 276 -17.84 -0.08 -14.47
CA LEU A 276 -18.54 0.83 -13.57
C LEU A 276 -19.87 0.24 -13.08
N GLU A 277 -20.61 -0.42 -13.96
CA GLU A 277 -21.88 -1.04 -13.59
C GLU A 277 -21.70 -2.19 -12.59
N ASP A 278 -20.64 -2.99 -12.73
CA ASP A 278 -20.29 -4.03 -11.75
C ASP A 278 -19.89 -3.44 -10.40
N ILE A 279 -19.12 -2.35 -10.41
CA ILE A 279 -18.76 -1.59 -9.20
C ILE A 279 -20.03 -1.08 -8.51
N ARG A 280 -20.93 -0.43 -9.25
CA ARG A 280 -22.20 0.11 -8.71
C ARG A 280 -23.05 -0.98 -8.07
N ARG A 281 -23.25 -2.11 -8.75
CA ARG A 281 -24.04 -3.25 -8.23
C ARG A 281 -23.39 -3.91 -7.02
N THR A 282 -22.07 -3.94 -6.95
CA THR A 282 -21.36 -4.48 -5.77
C THR A 282 -21.49 -3.52 -4.58
N ILE A 283 -21.43 -2.20 -4.80
CA ILE A 283 -21.70 -1.22 -3.74
C ILE A 283 -23.15 -1.33 -3.25
N ASN A 284 -24.12 -1.52 -4.15
CA ASN A 284 -25.49 -1.82 -3.78
C ASN A 284 -25.58 -3.07 -2.86
N THR A 285 -24.80 -4.11 -3.15
CA THR A 285 -24.69 -5.30 -2.28
C THR A 285 -24.23 -4.91 -0.88
N PHE A 286 -23.21 -4.05 -0.75
CA PHE A 286 -22.73 -3.59 0.56
C PHE A 286 -23.84 -2.86 1.34
N GLN A 287 -24.53 -1.94 0.68
CA GLN A 287 -25.61 -1.17 1.30
C GLN A 287 -26.81 -2.04 1.69
N ALA A 288 -27.15 -3.04 0.89
CA ALA A 288 -28.36 -3.85 1.12
C ALA A 288 -28.17 -4.96 2.16
N PHE A 289 -27.00 -5.61 2.17
CA PHE A 289 -26.78 -6.85 2.92
C PHE A 289 -25.82 -6.71 4.11
N PHE A 290 -24.90 -5.75 4.08
CA PHE A 290 -23.86 -5.62 5.11
C PHE A 290 -24.01 -4.36 5.97
N HIS A 291 -24.61 -3.29 5.44
CA HIS A 291 -24.77 -2.03 6.17
C HIS A 291 -25.71 -2.17 7.36
N ASP A 292 -25.36 -1.54 8.48
CA ASP A 292 -26.14 -1.48 9.73
C ASP A 292 -26.69 -0.06 10.01
N PRO A 293 -27.48 0.54 9.10
CA PRO A 293 -28.01 1.88 9.28
C PRO A 293 -29.03 1.94 10.42
N PRO A 294 -29.36 3.12 10.98
CA PRO A 294 -30.28 3.26 12.11
C PRO A 294 -31.64 2.56 11.94
N ASP A 295 -32.18 2.53 10.71
CA ASP A 295 -33.44 1.88 10.37
C ASP A 295 -33.34 0.34 10.26
N ALA A 296 -32.13 -0.23 10.28
CA ALA A 296 -31.91 -1.68 10.29
C ALA A 296 -32.37 -2.35 11.59
N THR A 297 -32.66 -1.57 12.65
CA THR A 297 -33.36 -2.06 13.84
C THR A 297 -34.69 -2.74 13.51
N SER A 298 -35.36 -2.30 12.44
CA SER A 298 -36.59 -2.95 11.92
C SER A 298 -36.34 -4.38 11.41
N LYS A 299 -35.10 -4.73 11.05
CA LYS A 299 -34.65 -6.07 10.64
C LYS A 299 -34.09 -6.92 11.80
N GLY A 300 -34.10 -6.37 13.03
CA GLY A 300 -33.52 -7.00 14.22
C GLY A 300 -32.00 -6.81 14.39
N PHE A 301 -31.41 -5.88 13.63
CA PHE A 301 -30.00 -5.50 13.71
C PHE A 301 -29.77 -4.39 14.75
N ALA A 302 -28.51 -4.10 15.10
CA ALA A 302 -28.18 -3.09 16.11
C ALA A 302 -28.53 -1.65 15.66
N GLY A 303 -28.43 -1.35 14.36
CA GLY A 303 -28.67 -0.03 13.79
C GLY A 303 -27.73 1.03 14.34
N LYS A 304 -26.45 0.67 14.51
CA LYS A 304 -25.40 1.54 15.10
C LYS A 304 -24.38 2.04 14.07
N GLY A 305 -24.69 1.93 12.79
CA GLY A 305 -23.82 2.32 11.68
C GLY A 305 -22.70 1.31 11.42
N GLY A 306 -22.01 1.51 10.30
CA GLY A 306 -20.94 0.65 9.81
C GLY A 306 -21.48 -0.61 9.12
N TYR A 307 -20.59 -1.55 8.87
CA TYR A 307 -20.88 -2.76 8.11
C TYR A 307 -20.51 -4.01 8.88
N TYR A 308 -21.41 -5.00 8.86
CA TYR A 308 -21.12 -6.33 9.36
C TYR A 308 -20.01 -6.97 8.53
N SER A 309 -19.16 -7.74 9.19
CA SER A 309 -17.99 -8.36 8.57
C SER A 309 -18.33 -9.55 7.68
N HIS A 310 -19.43 -10.25 7.98
CA HIS A 310 -19.81 -11.49 7.30
C HIS A 310 -21.32 -11.57 7.14
N ILE A 311 -21.75 -12.27 6.09
CA ILE A 311 -23.11 -12.78 5.96
C ILE A 311 -23.10 -14.28 5.65
N ASP A 312 -24.16 -14.96 6.03
CA ASP A 312 -24.37 -16.38 5.72
C ASP A 312 -24.80 -16.53 4.25
N PRO A 313 -24.11 -17.36 3.44
CA PRO A 313 -24.44 -17.56 2.02
C PRO A 313 -25.87 -18.05 1.75
N VAL A 314 -26.54 -18.65 2.74
CA VAL A 314 -27.91 -19.19 2.59
C VAL A 314 -28.96 -18.13 2.93
N THR A 315 -28.82 -17.48 4.07
CA THR A 315 -29.82 -16.51 4.57
C THR A 315 -29.53 -15.08 4.11
N MET A 316 -28.31 -14.80 3.64
CA MET A 316 -27.80 -13.47 3.31
C MET A 316 -27.89 -12.48 4.47
N ARG A 317 -27.74 -12.99 5.71
CA ARG A 317 -27.86 -12.21 6.94
C ARG A 317 -26.61 -12.32 7.82
N PRO A 318 -26.28 -11.24 8.57
CA PRO A 318 -25.16 -11.22 9.50
C PRO A 318 -25.46 -11.84 10.88
N ASP A 319 -26.71 -12.25 11.11
CA ASP A 319 -27.20 -12.81 12.37
C ASP A 319 -27.67 -14.27 12.25
N SER A 320 -27.10 -15.00 11.27
CA SER A 320 -27.27 -16.45 11.18
C SER A 320 -26.33 -17.15 12.17
N ILE A 321 -26.85 -18.09 12.95
CA ILE A 321 -26.05 -18.89 13.91
C ILE A 321 -24.92 -19.66 13.20
N ALA A 322 -25.08 -19.96 11.92
CA ALA A 322 -24.05 -20.63 11.10
C ALA A 322 -22.75 -19.83 10.98
N LEU A 323 -22.78 -18.51 11.24
CA LEU A 323 -21.58 -17.66 11.24
C LEU A 323 -20.67 -17.88 12.45
N GLY A 324 -21.12 -18.60 13.49
CA GLY A 324 -20.32 -18.89 14.68
C GLY A 324 -19.77 -17.61 15.33
N GLU A 325 -18.44 -17.53 15.48
CA GLU A 325 -17.75 -16.38 16.07
C GLU A 325 -17.87 -15.09 15.23
N ASN A 326 -18.20 -15.20 13.94
CA ASN A 326 -18.43 -14.05 13.06
C ASN A 326 -19.88 -13.51 13.15
N PHE A 327 -20.74 -14.13 13.96
CA PHE A 327 -22.11 -13.68 14.21
C PHE A 327 -22.14 -12.22 14.69
N ARG A 328 -22.79 -11.34 13.92
CA ARG A 328 -22.96 -9.92 14.25
C ARG A 328 -21.66 -9.23 14.68
N ARG A 329 -20.58 -9.41 13.92
CA ARG A 329 -19.29 -8.76 14.18
C ARG A 329 -18.98 -7.66 13.19
N LYS A 330 -18.30 -6.63 13.68
CA LYS A 330 -17.70 -5.53 12.90
C LYS A 330 -16.19 -5.52 13.18
N ASN A 331 -15.38 -5.11 12.20
CA ASN A 331 -13.92 -5.07 12.36
C ASN A 331 -13.26 -4.05 11.43
N TRP A 332 -11.95 -3.88 11.57
CA TRP A 332 -11.15 -3.07 10.64
C TRP A 332 -11.44 -3.41 9.17
N ASN A 333 -11.45 -4.69 8.80
CA ASN A 333 -11.63 -5.13 7.42
C ASN A 333 -13.05 -4.86 6.86
N SER A 334 -14.06 -4.72 7.72
CA SER A 334 -15.43 -4.39 7.30
C SER A 334 -15.71 -2.88 7.30
N ILE A 335 -14.80 -2.06 7.83
CA ILE A 335 -14.99 -0.61 7.98
C ILE A 335 -13.91 0.13 7.22
N GLY A 336 -12.65 -0.07 7.62
CA GLY A 336 -11.48 0.63 7.11
C GLY A 336 -11.07 0.22 5.70
N ASP A 337 -11.13 -1.08 5.38
CA ASP A 337 -10.67 -1.58 4.08
C ASP A 337 -11.50 -1.05 2.90
N HIS A 338 -12.71 -0.52 3.12
CA HIS A 338 -13.45 0.20 2.08
C HIS A 338 -12.62 1.35 1.49
N ILE A 339 -11.90 2.09 2.34
CA ILE A 339 -11.20 3.33 1.98
C ILE A 339 -10.08 3.06 0.96
N PRO A 340 -9.01 2.29 1.27
CA PRO A 340 -7.88 2.12 0.35
C PRO A 340 -8.23 1.22 -0.84
N ALA A 341 -9.05 0.18 -0.64
CA ALA A 341 -9.21 -0.86 -1.65
C ALA A 341 -9.88 -0.34 -2.93
N TYR A 342 -10.98 0.40 -2.82
CA TYR A 342 -11.77 0.82 -3.99
C TYR A 342 -12.32 2.24 -3.89
N LEU A 343 -12.65 2.69 -2.67
CA LEU A 343 -13.48 3.88 -2.49
C LEU A 343 -12.74 5.16 -2.86
N VAL A 344 -11.48 5.30 -2.44
CA VAL A 344 -10.66 6.47 -2.83
C VAL A 344 -10.49 6.53 -4.35
N ASN A 345 -10.12 5.42 -5.01
CA ASN A 345 -9.94 5.40 -6.46
C ASN A 345 -11.23 5.72 -7.22
N LEU A 346 -12.37 5.23 -6.73
CA LEU A 346 -13.66 5.55 -7.32
C LEU A 346 -14.04 7.02 -7.12
N ILE A 347 -13.84 7.58 -5.93
CA ILE A 347 -14.10 9.00 -5.66
C ILE A 347 -13.15 9.89 -6.47
N LEU A 348 -11.86 9.56 -6.58
CA LEU A 348 -10.92 10.28 -7.47
C LEU A 348 -11.43 10.33 -8.91
N THR A 349 -12.03 9.25 -9.39
CA THR A 349 -12.57 9.15 -10.75
C THR A 349 -13.87 9.94 -10.92
N LEU A 350 -14.65 10.12 -9.84
CA LEU A 350 -16.00 10.69 -9.86
C LEU A 350 -16.10 12.10 -9.26
N ASP A 351 -15.12 12.60 -8.51
CA ASP A 351 -15.15 13.90 -7.85
C ASP A 351 -13.97 14.79 -8.34
N PRO A 352 -14.24 15.90 -9.05
CA PRO A 352 -15.55 16.50 -9.33
C PRO A 352 -16.40 15.66 -10.29
N LEU A 353 -17.72 15.81 -10.17
CA LEU A 353 -18.69 15.04 -10.98
C LEU A 353 -18.35 15.11 -12.48
N PRO A 354 -18.16 13.98 -13.19
CA PRO A 354 -17.81 13.99 -14.60
C PRO A 354 -18.87 14.67 -15.47
N GLN A 355 -18.43 15.33 -16.54
CA GLN A 355 -19.31 16.00 -17.50
C GLN A 355 -19.94 15.00 -18.48
N GLY A 356 -21.10 15.36 -19.04
CA GLY A 356 -21.82 14.57 -20.03
C GLY A 356 -23.24 14.19 -19.59
N THR A 357 -23.91 13.38 -20.40
CA THR A 357 -25.30 12.97 -20.17
C THR A 357 -25.45 11.91 -19.07
N ALA A 358 -24.37 11.22 -18.69
CA ALA A 358 -24.35 10.25 -17.59
C ALA A 358 -24.30 10.87 -16.18
N ARG A 359 -24.33 12.20 -16.05
CA ARG A 359 -24.21 12.91 -14.75
C ARG A 359 -25.18 12.41 -13.68
N GLY A 360 -26.43 12.13 -14.02
CA GLY A 360 -27.46 11.74 -13.04
C GLY A 360 -27.13 10.44 -12.29
N PRO A 361 -26.93 9.31 -13.01
CA PRO A 361 -26.47 8.06 -12.40
C PRO A 361 -25.13 8.21 -11.65
N LEU A 362 -24.17 8.95 -12.21
CA LEU A 362 -22.87 9.17 -11.57
C LEU A 362 -22.97 9.97 -10.26
N ASP A 363 -23.86 10.97 -10.19
CA ASP A 363 -24.10 11.77 -8.98
C ASP A 363 -24.65 10.90 -7.85
N LYS A 364 -25.59 10.00 -8.15
CA LYS A 364 -26.13 9.05 -7.16
C LYS A 364 -25.04 8.13 -6.61
N LEU A 365 -24.22 7.56 -7.49
CA LEU A 365 -23.10 6.70 -7.10
C LEU A 365 -22.08 7.48 -6.26
N LEU A 366 -21.67 8.66 -6.72
CA LEU A 366 -20.71 9.51 -6.01
C LEU A 366 -21.21 9.88 -4.61
N ARG A 367 -22.49 10.26 -4.47
CA ARG A 367 -23.09 10.57 -3.15
C ARG A 367 -23.05 9.36 -2.21
N CYS A 368 -23.33 8.17 -2.73
CA CYS A 368 -23.22 6.93 -1.96
C CYS A 368 -21.76 6.67 -1.55
N CYS A 369 -20.80 6.83 -2.46
CA CYS A 369 -19.39 6.69 -2.12
C CYS A 369 -18.94 7.69 -1.05
N ILE A 370 -19.34 8.95 -1.17
CA ILE A 370 -19.03 9.98 -0.18
C ILE A 370 -19.68 9.65 1.18
N SER A 371 -20.92 9.15 1.21
CA SER A 371 -21.55 8.77 2.48
C SER A 371 -20.84 7.59 3.15
N ILE A 372 -20.39 6.60 2.36
CA ILE A 372 -19.57 5.49 2.87
C ILE A 372 -18.25 6.05 3.45
N LEU A 373 -17.58 6.96 2.74
CA LEU A 373 -16.31 7.56 3.18
C LEU A 373 -16.49 8.32 4.49
N GLU A 374 -17.55 9.14 4.59
CA GLU A 374 -17.86 9.91 5.79
C GLU A 374 -18.19 9.01 6.98
N GLU A 375 -19.08 8.04 6.81
CA GLU A 375 -19.49 7.12 7.88
C GLU A 375 -18.32 6.28 8.37
N THR A 376 -17.58 5.63 7.47
CA THR A 376 -16.42 4.80 7.84
C THR A 376 -15.34 5.64 8.52
N THR A 377 -15.06 6.84 8.02
CA THR A 377 -14.07 7.74 8.63
C THR A 377 -14.49 8.22 10.01
N ASP A 378 -15.76 8.65 10.18
CA ASP A 378 -16.27 9.11 11.47
C ASP A 378 -16.25 7.96 12.49
N LEU A 379 -16.61 6.73 12.10
CA LEU A 379 -16.53 5.54 12.94
C LEU A 379 -15.09 5.17 13.31
N ILE A 380 -14.14 5.24 12.38
CA ILE A 380 -12.72 4.98 12.67
C ILE A 380 -12.21 5.99 13.69
N VAL A 381 -12.50 7.28 13.50
CA VAL A 381 -12.08 8.34 14.43
C VAL A 381 -12.69 8.15 15.83
N GLU A 382 -13.96 7.71 15.92
CA GLU A 382 -14.67 7.60 17.19
C GLU A 382 -14.42 6.28 17.94
N LYS A 383 -14.37 5.15 17.23
CA LYS A 383 -14.47 3.80 17.84
C LYS A 383 -13.15 3.06 17.95
N PHE A 384 -12.19 3.34 17.07
CA PHE A 384 -10.94 2.59 17.00
C PHE A 384 -9.90 3.03 18.04
N PRO A 385 -9.69 4.34 18.30
CA PRO A 385 -8.74 4.76 19.32
C PRO A 385 -9.05 4.18 20.69
N ASP A 386 -8.03 3.66 21.38
CA ASP A 386 -8.12 3.25 22.77
C ASP A 386 -7.28 4.20 23.64
N PRO A 387 -7.87 4.91 24.60
CA PRO A 387 -7.11 5.80 25.47
C PRO A 387 -6.14 5.07 26.42
N LYS A 388 -6.29 3.75 26.60
CA LYS A 388 -5.48 2.93 27.53
C LYS A 388 -4.35 2.16 26.85
N SER A 389 -4.31 2.11 25.52
CA SER A 389 -3.31 1.38 24.75
C SER A 389 -2.66 2.31 23.72
N ASP A 390 -1.45 1.96 23.30
CA ASP A 390 -0.81 2.63 22.16
C ASP A 390 -1.42 2.21 20.81
N TYR A 391 -2.24 1.16 20.82
CA TYR A 391 -2.83 0.55 19.65
C TYR A 391 -4.35 0.66 19.64
N VAL A 392 -4.93 0.72 18.44
CA VAL A 392 -6.37 0.72 18.22
C VAL A 392 -7.04 -0.59 18.66
N ASN A 393 -8.36 -0.53 18.84
CA ASN A 393 -9.25 -1.68 18.81
C ASN A 393 -9.59 -2.02 17.35
N GLU A 394 -9.53 -3.30 16.98
CA GLU A 394 -9.75 -3.75 15.59
C GLU A 394 -11.01 -4.62 15.40
N ARG A 395 -11.53 -5.19 16.48
CA ARG A 395 -12.68 -6.11 16.48
C ARG A 395 -13.74 -5.59 17.42
N PHE A 396 -15.00 -5.68 16.99
CA PHE A 396 -16.13 -5.14 17.73
C PHE A 396 -17.36 -6.05 17.61
N HIS A 397 -18.18 -6.03 18.65
CA HIS A 397 -19.57 -6.44 18.57
C HIS A 397 -20.39 -5.43 17.74
N ASP A 398 -21.63 -5.77 17.41
CA ASP A 398 -22.49 -4.95 16.57
C ASP A 398 -22.87 -3.59 17.20
N ASP A 399 -22.77 -3.49 18.52
CA ASP A 399 -22.96 -2.27 19.32
C ASP A 399 -21.69 -1.40 19.49
N TRP A 400 -20.58 -1.77 18.82
CA TRP A 400 -19.26 -1.14 18.93
C TRP A 400 -18.51 -1.34 20.25
N THR A 401 -18.93 -2.28 21.10
CA THR A 401 -18.07 -2.71 22.20
C THR A 401 -16.86 -3.49 21.65
N PRO A 402 -15.62 -3.18 22.07
CA PRO A 402 -14.44 -3.91 21.61
C PRO A 402 -14.49 -5.41 21.95
N ASP A 403 -14.15 -6.27 21.00
CA ASP A 403 -14.04 -7.73 21.17
C ASP A 403 -12.56 -8.12 21.28
N HIS A 404 -12.10 -8.33 22.51
CA HIS A 404 -10.73 -8.76 22.81
C HIS A 404 -10.58 -10.28 22.93
N THR A 405 -11.58 -11.05 22.50
CA THR A 405 -11.63 -12.51 22.64
C THR A 405 -11.62 -13.26 21.31
N TYR A 406 -11.55 -12.52 20.20
CA TYR A 406 -11.66 -13.06 18.85
C TYR A 406 -10.42 -13.92 18.46
N ARG A 407 -10.60 -15.24 18.36
CA ARG A 407 -9.68 -16.22 17.74
C ARG A 407 -8.19 -16.00 18.02
N TRP A 408 -7.36 -15.90 16.98
CA TRP A 408 -5.92 -15.71 17.12
C TRP A 408 -5.58 -14.28 17.56
N GLN A 409 -6.46 -13.31 17.29
CA GLN A 409 -6.20 -11.90 17.53
C GLN A 409 -6.31 -11.56 19.02
N GLN A 410 -7.29 -12.10 19.76
CA GLN A 410 -7.45 -11.84 21.21
C GLN A 410 -7.28 -10.32 21.53
N ASN A 411 -6.55 -9.96 22.59
CA ASN A 411 -6.17 -8.58 22.91
C ASN A 411 -4.81 -8.17 22.30
N ARG A 412 -4.57 -8.53 21.04
CA ARG A 412 -3.33 -8.21 20.31
C ARG A 412 -3.57 -7.13 19.26
N ALA A 413 -2.51 -6.39 18.94
CA ALA A 413 -2.51 -5.37 17.92
C ALA A 413 -1.67 -5.81 16.72
N VAL A 414 -2.22 -5.57 15.54
CA VAL A 414 -1.49 -5.66 14.28
C VAL A 414 -0.90 -4.27 14.01
N VAL A 415 0.42 -4.15 14.09
CA VAL A 415 1.09 -2.83 14.03
C VAL A 415 0.83 -2.16 12.67
N GLY A 416 0.83 -2.95 11.60
CA GLY A 416 0.52 -2.49 10.25
C GLY A 416 -0.86 -1.85 10.14
N HIS A 417 -1.88 -2.33 10.86
CA HIS A 417 -3.22 -1.74 10.82
C HIS A 417 -3.29 -0.35 11.46
N ASN A 418 -2.50 -0.09 12.51
CA ASN A 418 -2.41 1.23 13.12
C ASN A 418 -1.84 2.26 12.14
N LEU A 419 -0.77 1.89 11.43
CA LEU A 419 -0.19 2.70 10.36
C LEU A 419 -1.13 2.80 9.16
N LYS A 420 -1.85 1.71 8.82
CA LYS A 420 -2.88 1.69 7.77
C LYS A 420 -3.97 2.74 8.04
N ILE A 421 -4.47 2.79 9.27
CA ILE A 421 -5.42 3.81 9.72
C ILE A 421 -4.81 5.20 9.57
N ALA A 422 -3.58 5.40 10.03
CA ALA A 422 -2.93 6.71 10.00
C ALA A 422 -2.86 7.30 8.58
N TRP A 423 -2.39 6.52 7.60
CA TRP A 423 -2.26 7.03 6.23
C TRP A 423 -3.61 7.20 5.53
N ASN A 424 -4.57 6.29 5.76
CA ASN A 424 -5.92 6.43 5.20
C ASN A 424 -6.68 7.64 5.77
N LEU A 425 -6.59 7.88 7.08
CA LEU A 425 -7.17 9.09 7.69
C LEU A 425 -6.49 10.37 7.18
N THR A 426 -5.19 10.32 6.88
CA THR A 426 -4.48 11.47 6.28
C THR A 426 -4.95 11.74 4.84
N ARG A 427 -5.21 10.69 4.05
CA ARG A 427 -5.86 10.82 2.72
C ARG A 427 -7.26 11.41 2.85
N CYS A 428 -8.09 10.91 3.75
CA CYS A 428 -9.42 11.45 4.02
C CYS A 428 -9.36 12.92 4.46
N ALA A 429 -8.41 13.28 5.32
CA ALA A 429 -8.21 14.67 5.74
C ALA A 429 -7.93 15.58 4.54
N SER A 430 -7.06 15.13 3.62
CA SER A 430 -6.74 15.86 2.39
C SER A 430 -7.95 16.04 1.49
N TYR A 431 -8.78 14.99 1.32
CA TYR A 431 -10.05 15.08 0.60
C TYR A 431 -11.01 16.10 1.21
N PHE A 432 -11.22 16.04 2.53
CA PHE A 432 -12.12 16.98 3.21
C PHE A 432 -11.59 18.42 3.17
N GLN A 433 -10.27 18.64 3.20
CA GLN A 433 -9.68 19.96 2.98
C GLN A 433 -9.94 20.49 1.57
N MET A 434 -9.73 19.67 0.55
CA MET A 434 -10.06 20.01 -0.84
C MET A 434 -11.54 20.33 -1.02
N ARG A 435 -12.42 19.50 -0.47
CA ARG A 435 -13.87 19.72 -0.50
C ARG A 435 -14.28 20.98 0.25
N SER A 436 -13.68 21.24 1.41
CA SER A 436 -13.89 22.47 2.18
C SER A 436 -13.51 23.72 1.39
N ALA A 437 -12.37 23.69 0.68
CA ALA A 437 -11.91 24.80 -0.16
C ALA A 437 -12.89 25.06 -1.32
N ARG A 438 -13.33 23.99 -2.01
CA ARG A 438 -14.35 24.08 -3.08
C ARG A 438 -15.67 24.67 -2.57
N ARG A 439 -16.19 24.17 -1.45
CA ARG A 439 -17.42 24.67 -0.82
C ARG A 439 -17.31 26.13 -0.39
N ARG A 440 -16.15 26.54 0.12
CA ARG A 440 -15.86 27.95 0.45
C ARG A 440 -15.92 28.84 -0.79
N ALA A 441 -15.32 28.42 -1.90
CA ALA A 441 -15.37 29.14 -3.17
C ALA A 441 -16.81 29.27 -3.72
N LEU A 442 -17.70 28.33 -3.37
CA LEU A 442 -19.13 28.35 -3.70
C LEU A 442 -20.00 29.12 -2.68
N GLY A 443 -19.40 29.74 -1.65
CA GLY A 443 -20.14 30.45 -0.60
C GLY A 443 -20.88 29.55 0.41
N GLN A 444 -20.60 28.24 0.41
CA GLN A 444 -21.20 27.25 1.32
C GLN A 444 -20.43 27.19 2.65
N VAL A 445 -20.52 28.26 3.44
CA VAL A 445 -19.68 28.47 4.63
C VAL A 445 -19.86 27.37 5.70
N GLN A 446 -21.09 26.94 5.96
CA GLN A 446 -21.38 25.92 6.98
C GLN A 446 -20.83 24.54 6.59
N ASP A 447 -21.09 24.12 5.35
CA ASP A 447 -20.59 22.83 4.84
C ASP A 447 -19.05 22.82 4.73
N SER A 448 -18.45 23.98 4.40
CA SER A 448 -17.00 24.16 4.41
C SER A 448 -16.42 24.00 5.82
N ALA A 449 -17.09 24.54 6.84
CA ALA A 449 -16.66 24.41 8.23
C ALA A 449 -16.75 22.96 8.74
N ALA A 450 -17.85 22.25 8.43
CA ALA A 450 -18.03 20.84 8.79
C ALA A 450 -16.92 19.95 8.17
N ASP A 451 -16.54 20.21 6.92
CA ASP A 451 -15.45 19.49 6.27
C ASP A 451 -14.08 19.80 6.89
N SER A 452 -13.83 21.08 7.23
CA SER A 452 -12.62 21.48 7.93
C SER A 452 -12.50 20.82 9.30
N GLU A 453 -13.61 20.70 10.03
CA GLU A 453 -13.64 20.00 11.32
C GLU A 453 -13.34 18.51 11.14
N ARG A 454 -14.02 17.84 10.20
CA ARG A 454 -13.79 16.41 9.93
C ARG A 454 -12.33 16.16 9.54
N ALA A 455 -11.77 16.96 8.63
CA ALA A 455 -10.36 16.87 8.26
C ALA A 455 -9.42 16.97 9.46
N SER A 456 -9.70 17.91 10.37
CA SER A 456 -8.90 18.14 11.57
C SER A 456 -8.95 16.95 12.52
N ARG A 457 -10.12 16.33 12.71
CA ARG A 457 -10.27 15.12 13.55
C ARG A 457 -9.53 13.92 12.95
N CYS A 458 -9.63 13.71 11.63
CA CYS A 458 -8.90 12.66 10.92
C CYS A 458 -7.39 12.82 11.11
N LEU A 459 -6.87 14.02 10.87
CA LEU A 459 -5.44 14.31 10.99
C LEU A 459 -4.94 14.19 12.44
N ALA A 460 -5.76 14.54 13.43
CA ALA A 460 -5.41 14.39 14.84
C ALA A 460 -5.21 12.92 15.23
N VAL A 461 -6.12 12.03 14.84
CA VAL A 461 -5.98 10.58 15.08
C VAL A 461 -4.81 10.02 14.28
N ALA A 462 -4.66 10.40 13.01
CA ALA A 462 -3.56 9.93 12.17
C ALA A 462 -2.18 10.27 12.76
N ARG A 463 -2.00 11.52 13.21
CA ARG A 463 -0.75 11.96 13.86
C ARG A 463 -0.51 11.21 15.17
N SER A 464 -1.54 11.08 16.01
CA SER A 464 -1.41 10.33 17.27
C SER A 464 -0.96 8.89 17.03
N LEU A 465 -1.51 8.22 16.01
CA LEU A 465 -1.10 6.85 15.67
C LEU A 465 0.32 6.80 15.09
N GLY A 466 0.66 7.70 14.16
CA GLY A 466 2.01 7.81 13.62
C GLY A 466 3.07 8.03 14.71
N ASP A 467 2.81 8.93 15.66
CA ASP A 467 3.73 9.25 16.76
C ASP A 467 3.88 8.06 17.73
N ARG A 468 2.78 7.35 18.04
CA ARG A 468 2.82 6.16 18.90
C ARG A 468 3.55 5.00 18.22
N MET A 469 3.27 4.75 16.94
CA MET A 469 3.90 3.65 16.19
C MET A 469 5.39 3.88 15.99
N ALA A 470 5.84 5.14 15.88
CA ALA A 470 7.25 5.46 15.91
C ALA A 470 7.93 4.88 17.17
N THR A 471 7.27 4.84 18.32
CA THR A 471 7.85 4.29 19.55
C THR A 471 7.56 2.81 19.76
N ALA A 472 6.30 2.41 19.60
CA ALA A 472 5.80 1.09 19.99
C ALA A 472 5.78 0.06 18.84
N GLY A 473 5.73 0.52 17.59
CA GLY A 473 5.59 -0.33 16.40
C GLY A 473 6.87 -0.58 15.61
N LEU A 474 7.83 0.35 15.70
CA LEU A 474 9.10 0.27 14.97
C LEU A 474 10.23 -0.29 15.83
N ASP A 475 11.09 -1.10 15.21
CA ASP A 475 12.32 -1.59 15.84
C ASP A 475 13.35 -0.45 15.97
N VAL A 476 13.55 0.06 17.19
CA VAL A 476 14.44 1.19 17.50
C VAL A 476 15.93 0.90 17.26
N GLN A 477 16.32 -0.37 17.13
CA GLN A 477 17.72 -0.77 16.91
C GLN A 477 17.98 -1.17 15.46
N ARG A 478 17.04 -1.89 14.82
CA ARG A 478 17.25 -2.51 13.51
C ARG A 478 16.42 -1.89 12.39
N GLY A 479 15.50 -0.99 12.70
CA GLY A 479 14.53 -0.46 11.75
C GLY A 479 13.47 -1.48 11.33
N GLY A 480 12.48 -1.02 10.56
CA GLY A 480 11.33 -1.83 10.15
C GLY A 480 10.27 -1.97 11.24
N ILE A 481 9.10 -2.45 10.81
CA ILE A 481 7.85 -2.47 11.57
C ILE A 481 7.52 -3.91 11.99
N PHE A 482 7.29 -4.10 13.28
CA PHE A 482 6.96 -5.41 13.86
C PHE A 482 5.60 -5.93 13.39
N ASP A 483 5.45 -7.25 13.34
CA ASP A 483 4.21 -7.97 13.02
C ASP A 483 3.06 -7.70 14.01
N CYS A 484 3.01 -8.48 15.08
CA CYS A 484 1.89 -8.50 16.02
C CYS A 484 2.40 -8.52 17.46
N VAL A 485 1.76 -7.71 18.31
CA VAL A 485 2.17 -7.44 19.69
C VAL A 485 0.98 -7.50 20.64
N GLU A 486 1.25 -7.80 21.91
CA GLU A 486 0.24 -7.69 22.96
C GLU A 486 -0.06 -6.21 23.23
N ARG A 487 -1.35 -5.84 23.28
CA ARG A 487 -1.77 -4.44 23.53
C ARG A 487 -1.45 -3.98 24.94
N GLU A 488 -1.37 -4.92 25.86
CA GLU A 488 -1.03 -4.74 27.27
C GLU A 488 0.08 -5.74 27.66
N PRO A 489 1.36 -5.37 27.49
CA PRO A 489 2.48 -6.22 27.88
C PRO A 489 2.46 -6.57 29.37
N THR A 490 2.62 -7.86 29.71
CA THR A 490 2.58 -8.37 31.09
C THR A 490 3.92 -8.93 31.57
N ASN A 491 4.90 -9.06 30.66
CA ASN A 491 6.21 -9.62 30.93
C ASN A 491 7.24 -8.60 31.46
N GLY A 492 6.83 -7.36 31.73
CA GLY A 492 7.70 -6.27 32.20
C GLY A 492 8.55 -5.61 31.12
N MET A 493 8.37 -5.98 29.85
CA MET A 493 9.04 -5.36 28.71
C MET A 493 8.14 -4.29 28.07
N PRO A 494 8.72 -3.25 27.42
CA PRO A 494 7.92 -2.25 26.71
C PRO A 494 7.07 -2.83 25.56
N ILE A 495 7.56 -3.90 24.92
CA ILE A 495 6.88 -4.61 23.84
C ILE A 495 6.90 -6.10 24.17
N GLN A 496 5.73 -6.74 24.10
CA GLN A 496 5.58 -8.19 24.18
C GLN A 496 5.03 -8.68 22.84
N PHE A 497 5.77 -9.56 22.16
CA PHE A 497 5.39 -10.10 20.86
C PHE A 497 4.38 -11.24 20.99
N ALA A 498 3.44 -11.32 20.05
CA ALA A 498 2.42 -12.38 20.05
C ALA A 498 3.01 -13.77 19.70
N TRP A 499 3.97 -13.82 18.77
CA TRP A 499 4.68 -15.04 18.37
C TRP A 499 6.16 -14.81 18.07
N GLY A 500 6.50 -13.67 17.47
CA GLY A 500 7.88 -13.31 17.16
C GLY A 500 8.01 -11.83 16.80
N ASN A 501 9.24 -11.34 16.81
CA ASN A 501 9.64 -10.00 16.39
C ASN A 501 9.87 -9.88 14.87
N THR A 502 9.15 -10.71 14.09
CA THR A 502 9.23 -10.73 12.64
C THR A 502 8.61 -9.49 12.01
N LYS A 503 8.92 -9.27 10.73
CA LYS A 503 8.49 -8.09 9.97
C LYS A 503 7.88 -8.57 8.66
N ASP A 504 6.67 -8.09 8.36
CA ASP A 504 5.92 -8.47 7.16
C ASP A 504 5.89 -7.34 6.13
N PHE A 505 5.92 -7.70 4.86
CA PHE A 505 6.11 -6.79 3.73
C PHE A 505 5.01 -5.71 3.67
N TRP A 506 3.75 -6.12 3.83
CA TRP A 506 2.58 -5.25 3.70
C TRP A 506 2.54 -4.20 4.82
N GLN A 507 3.05 -4.54 6.01
CA GLN A 507 3.14 -3.57 7.11
C GLN A 507 4.24 -2.54 6.90
N GLN A 508 5.33 -2.92 6.23
CA GLN A 508 6.39 -1.97 5.89
C GLN A 508 5.85 -0.90 4.96
N GLU A 509 5.10 -1.31 3.93
CA GLU A 509 4.37 -0.39 3.07
C GLU A 509 3.47 0.54 3.88
N GLN A 510 2.62 0.00 4.77
CA GLN A 510 1.68 0.83 5.53
C GLN A 510 2.42 1.95 6.29
N GLY A 511 3.60 1.64 6.85
CA GLY A 511 4.43 2.63 7.52
C GLY A 511 5.09 3.63 6.58
N ILE A 512 5.65 3.19 5.46
CA ILE A 512 6.24 4.09 4.44
C ILE A 512 5.18 5.09 3.98
N LEU A 513 4.01 4.60 3.57
CA LEU A 513 2.92 5.44 3.08
C LEU A 513 2.40 6.38 4.16
N ALA A 514 2.26 5.91 5.42
CA ALA A 514 1.87 6.75 6.55
C ALA A 514 2.82 7.91 6.79
N TYR A 515 4.11 7.64 6.87
CA TYR A 515 5.07 8.68 7.20
C TYR A 515 5.31 9.66 6.05
N LEU A 516 5.29 9.19 4.79
CA LEU A 516 5.36 10.06 3.62
C LEU A 516 4.15 11.02 3.55
N ILE A 517 2.92 10.51 3.69
CA ILE A 517 1.74 11.38 3.60
C ILE A 517 1.59 12.29 4.81
N LEU A 518 1.96 11.82 6.02
CA LEU A 518 1.97 12.67 7.22
C LEU A 518 3.02 13.80 7.09
N HIS A 519 4.17 13.53 6.50
CA HIS A 519 5.14 14.58 6.16
C HIS A 519 4.52 15.62 5.22
N GLY A 520 3.83 15.16 4.17
CA GLY A 520 3.11 16.02 3.23
C GLY A 520 2.01 16.87 3.87
N ALA A 521 1.31 16.33 4.87
CA ALA A 521 0.21 16.96 5.60
C ALA A 521 0.65 17.83 6.79
N THR A 522 1.90 17.71 7.24
CA THR A 522 2.45 18.49 8.37
C THR A 522 3.78 19.18 7.98
N PRO A 523 3.73 20.12 7.02
CA PRO A 523 4.93 20.80 6.55
C PRO A 523 5.68 21.46 7.73
N GLY A 524 7.01 21.36 7.71
CA GLY A 524 7.88 21.83 8.79
C GLY A 524 8.16 20.80 9.90
N ASN A 525 7.41 19.70 9.99
CA ASN A 525 7.76 18.58 10.86
C ASN A 525 8.66 17.57 10.13
N GLY A 526 9.98 17.68 10.36
CA GLY A 526 10.97 16.79 9.75
C GLY A 526 10.94 15.35 10.28
N GLN A 527 10.25 15.06 11.40
CA GLN A 527 10.30 13.74 12.03
C GLN A 527 9.73 12.65 11.11
N TYR A 528 8.62 12.94 10.43
CA TYR A 528 7.94 11.94 9.61
C TYR A 528 8.74 11.61 8.35
N LEU A 529 9.46 12.57 7.77
CA LEU A 529 10.38 12.27 6.68
C LEU A 529 11.54 11.37 7.13
N GLY A 530 12.07 11.59 8.34
CA GLY A 530 13.06 10.70 8.94
C GLY A 530 12.54 9.26 9.09
N LEU A 531 11.34 9.11 9.65
CA LEU A 531 10.68 7.81 9.82
C LEU A 531 10.36 7.13 8.49
N ALA A 532 9.91 7.89 7.48
CA ALA A 532 9.69 7.38 6.13
C ALA A 532 10.99 6.81 5.55
N ARG A 533 12.09 7.58 5.60
CA ARG A 533 13.41 7.16 5.10
C ARG A 533 13.95 5.91 5.81
N GLU A 534 13.72 5.77 7.11
CA GLU A 534 14.09 4.57 7.86
C GLU A 534 13.30 3.34 7.39
N CYS A 535 11.98 3.48 7.22
CA CYS A 535 11.13 2.40 6.72
C CYS A 535 11.44 2.04 5.27
N GLU A 536 11.65 3.03 4.40
CA GLU A 536 12.04 2.83 2.99
C GLU A 536 13.41 2.16 2.89
N ALA A 537 14.37 2.56 3.71
CA ALA A 537 15.67 1.89 3.77
C ALA A 537 15.51 0.41 4.15
N PHE A 538 14.69 0.10 5.16
CA PHE A 538 14.45 -1.29 5.58
C PHE A 538 13.81 -2.12 4.47
N TRP A 539 12.74 -1.60 3.83
CA TRP A 539 12.09 -2.23 2.67
C TRP A 539 13.10 -2.54 1.57
N ASN A 540 13.82 -1.50 1.12
CA ASN A 540 14.70 -1.61 -0.02
C ASN A 540 15.88 -2.54 0.27
N LEU A 541 16.42 -2.57 1.48
CA LEU A 541 17.54 -3.45 1.82
C LEU A 541 17.09 -4.91 1.97
N PHE A 542 16.02 -5.17 2.72
CA PHE A 542 15.75 -6.51 3.28
C PHE A 542 14.55 -7.25 2.69
N PHE A 543 13.60 -6.54 2.04
CA PHE A 543 12.42 -7.20 1.47
C PHE A 543 12.56 -7.54 -0.01
N LEU A 544 13.39 -6.83 -0.77
CA LEU A 544 13.54 -7.04 -2.21
C LEU A 544 14.30 -8.34 -2.52
N ASP A 545 13.62 -9.29 -3.19
CA ASP A 545 14.25 -10.47 -3.79
C ASP A 545 14.86 -10.06 -5.14
N ARG A 546 16.11 -9.60 -5.07
CA ARG A 546 16.86 -9.11 -6.24
C ARG A 546 17.15 -10.21 -7.24
N GLU A 547 17.41 -11.44 -6.78
CA GLU A 547 17.72 -12.58 -7.65
C GLU A 547 16.52 -12.98 -8.50
N ARG A 548 15.32 -12.93 -7.91
CA ARG A 548 14.08 -13.38 -8.55
C ARG A 548 13.14 -12.24 -8.93
N GLN A 549 13.59 -10.98 -8.80
CA GLN A 549 12.87 -9.75 -9.16
C GLN A 549 11.47 -9.66 -8.54
N GLY A 550 11.41 -9.80 -7.22
CA GLY A 550 10.18 -9.72 -6.44
C GLY A 550 10.46 -9.21 -5.02
N TYR A 551 9.66 -9.68 -4.07
CA TYR A 551 9.84 -9.37 -2.65
C TYR A 551 9.51 -10.59 -1.79
N TYR A 552 10.07 -10.63 -0.60
CA TYR A 552 9.78 -11.65 0.41
C TYR A 552 8.53 -11.29 1.21
N PHE A 553 7.78 -12.29 1.67
CA PHE A 553 6.62 -12.03 2.52
C PHE A 553 7.03 -11.50 3.90
N ARG A 554 8.03 -12.15 4.51
CA ARG A 554 8.46 -11.93 5.89
C ARG A 554 9.97 -11.96 6.03
N THR A 555 10.49 -11.14 6.94
CA THR A 555 11.85 -11.23 7.43
C THR A 555 11.89 -11.52 8.93
N THR A 556 13.01 -12.06 9.38
CA THR A 556 13.46 -11.98 10.78
C THR A 556 13.63 -10.51 11.20
N GLU A 557 13.91 -10.30 12.49
CA GLU A 557 14.22 -8.99 13.04
C GLU A 557 15.47 -8.36 12.40
N ASP A 558 16.45 -9.17 11.98
CA ASP A 558 17.71 -8.72 11.38
C ASP A 558 17.62 -8.49 9.86
N GLY A 559 16.44 -8.72 9.26
CA GLY A 559 16.23 -8.52 7.82
C GLY A 559 16.59 -9.72 6.94
N LEU A 560 16.76 -10.91 7.53
CA LEU A 560 16.90 -12.15 6.75
C LEU A 560 15.52 -12.68 6.32
N PRO A 561 15.31 -13.06 5.06
CA PRO A 561 14.02 -13.55 4.58
C PRO A 561 13.65 -14.90 5.20
N ILE A 562 12.39 -15.06 5.59
CA ILE A 562 11.83 -16.33 6.07
C ILE A 562 11.12 -16.98 4.89
N ILE A 563 11.64 -18.12 4.44
CA ILE A 563 11.12 -18.87 3.28
C ILE A 563 10.47 -20.19 3.66
N ASP A 564 10.21 -20.41 4.96
CA ASP A 564 9.58 -21.61 5.47
C ASP A 564 8.06 -21.60 5.19
N GLY A 565 7.53 -22.75 4.76
CA GLY A 565 6.12 -22.94 4.45
C GLY A 565 5.56 -21.86 3.51
N GLN A 566 4.44 -21.26 3.92
CA GLN A 566 3.73 -20.23 3.14
C GLN A 566 4.53 -18.93 2.95
N TYR A 567 5.51 -18.65 3.81
CA TYR A 567 6.29 -17.41 3.73
C TYR A 567 7.30 -17.42 2.58
N GLY A 568 7.63 -18.60 2.05
CA GLY A 568 8.45 -18.75 0.84
C GLY A 568 7.67 -18.62 -0.47
N MET A 569 6.35 -18.46 -0.43
CA MET A 569 5.53 -18.36 -1.65
C MET A 569 5.69 -16.99 -2.31
N LYS A 570 5.77 -16.96 -3.65
CA LYS A 570 5.79 -15.71 -4.42
C LYS A 570 4.42 -15.07 -4.58
N SER A 571 3.37 -15.88 -4.48
CA SER A 571 1.98 -15.46 -4.55
C SER A 571 1.15 -16.42 -3.72
N SER A 572 0.17 -15.89 -2.99
CA SER A 572 -0.77 -16.63 -2.16
C SER A 572 -2.00 -15.77 -1.86
N HIS A 573 -2.98 -16.30 -1.13
CA HIS A 573 -4.14 -15.58 -0.59
C HIS A 573 -3.79 -14.21 0.05
N ALA A 574 -2.61 -14.13 0.70
CA ALA A 574 -2.16 -12.96 1.45
C ALA A 574 -1.20 -12.04 0.67
N ILE A 575 -0.94 -12.31 -0.62
CA ILE A 575 0.03 -11.56 -1.44
C ILE A 575 -0.66 -10.85 -2.61
N GLY A 576 -0.24 -9.63 -2.92
CA GLY A 576 -0.68 -8.82 -4.08
C GLY A 576 -1.13 -7.41 -3.71
N TYR A 577 -1.27 -6.52 -4.70
CA TYR A 577 -1.59 -5.06 -4.64
C TYR A 577 -0.62 -4.17 -3.84
N HIS A 578 -0.29 -4.59 -2.62
CA HIS A 578 0.49 -3.87 -1.62
C HIS A 578 1.84 -3.33 -2.14
N ALA A 579 2.68 -4.16 -2.77
CA ALA A 579 3.97 -3.71 -3.30
C ALA A 579 3.87 -2.75 -4.49
N PHE A 580 2.81 -2.86 -5.31
CA PHE A 580 2.57 -1.96 -6.44
C PHE A 580 1.94 -0.64 -5.99
N GLU A 581 1.03 -0.70 -5.02
CA GLU A 581 0.49 0.47 -4.34
C GLU A 581 1.60 1.25 -3.63
N LEU A 582 2.50 0.54 -2.92
CA LEU A 582 3.70 1.13 -2.32
C LEU A 582 4.49 1.92 -3.36
N ALA A 583 4.90 1.27 -4.44
CA ALA A 583 5.75 1.93 -5.43
C ALA A 583 5.04 3.07 -6.15
N TYR A 584 3.74 2.95 -6.42
CA TYR A 584 2.95 4.05 -6.99
C TYR A 584 2.89 5.25 -6.03
N LEU A 585 2.42 5.04 -4.80
CA LEU A 585 2.19 6.13 -3.87
C LEU A 585 3.49 6.66 -3.28
N ALA A 586 4.52 5.84 -3.06
CA ALA A 586 5.85 6.31 -2.67
C ALA A 586 6.48 7.16 -3.78
N HIS A 587 6.30 6.79 -5.06
CA HIS A 587 6.68 7.66 -6.16
C HIS A 587 5.92 8.99 -6.09
N VAL A 588 4.58 8.98 -6.12
CA VAL A 588 3.77 10.21 -6.08
C VAL A 588 4.13 11.09 -4.88
N TYR A 589 4.19 10.53 -3.67
CA TYR A 589 4.44 11.29 -2.44
C TYR A 589 5.87 11.80 -2.36
N THR A 590 6.87 11.02 -2.79
CA THR A 590 8.25 11.52 -2.87
C THR A 590 8.33 12.72 -3.80
N ARG A 591 7.76 12.60 -5.01
CA ARG A 591 7.79 13.65 -6.02
C ARG A 591 7.00 14.90 -5.61
N THR A 592 5.96 14.73 -4.80
CA THR A 592 5.10 15.83 -4.34
C THR A 592 5.57 16.50 -3.05
N PHE A 593 6.09 15.72 -2.08
CA PHE A 593 6.31 16.18 -0.71
C PHE A 593 7.78 16.27 -0.31
N VAL A 594 8.69 15.60 -1.02
CA VAL A 594 10.12 15.58 -0.70
C VAL A 594 10.86 16.48 -1.69
N ALA A 595 11.68 17.40 -1.18
CA ALA A 595 12.47 18.28 -2.02
C ALA A 595 13.55 17.47 -2.77
N ALA A 596 13.52 17.46 -4.11
CA ALA A 596 14.52 16.76 -4.91
C ALA A 596 15.95 17.36 -4.84
N GLY A 597 16.10 18.59 -4.34
CA GLY A 597 17.40 19.29 -4.23
C GLY A 597 17.97 19.75 -5.59
N ASP A 598 19.05 20.54 -5.54
CA ASP A 598 19.97 20.95 -6.63
C ASP A 598 19.51 20.74 -8.09
N GLY A 599 18.43 21.41 -8.51
CA GLY A 599 17.97 21.44 -9.90
C GLY A 599 17.36 20.13 -10.43
N ALA A 600 17.09 19.16 -9.56
CA ALA A 600 16.37 17.95 -9.92
C ALA A 600 14.87 18.25 -10.11
N ASP A 601 14.27 17.61 -11.11
CA ASP A 601 12.85 17.69 -11.37
C ASP A 601 12.06 17.19 -10.14
N ASN A 602 10.88 17.74 -9.84
CA ASN A 602 9.88 17.21 -8.89
C ASN A 602 8.65 16.64 -9.62
N GLY A 603 8.68 16.65 -10.95
CA GLY A 603 7.59 16.17 -11.77
C GLY A 603 7.50 14.64 -11.83
N PHE A 604 6.32 14.18 -12.24
CA PHE A 604 6.02 12.80 -12.61
C PHE A 604 4.89 12.75 -13.64
N SER A 605 4.71 11.62 -14.29
CA SER A 605 3.66 11.42 -15.30
C SER A 605 2.74 10.27 -14.93
N LEU A 606 1.46 10.42 -15.27
CA LEU A 606 0.45 9.37 -15.21
C LEU A 606 -0.12 9.10 -16.61
N HIS A 607 -0.40 7.84 -16.88
CA HIS A 607 -0.84 7.32 -18.16
C HIS A 607 -2.27 6.75 -18.06
N PHE A 608 -3.13 7.13 -19.00
CA PHE A 608 -4.51 6.66 -19.08
C PHE A 608 -4.80 6.12 -20.50
N ARG A 609 -5.76 5.21 -20.59
CA ARG A 609 -6.21 4.59 -21.85
C ARG A 609 -7.73 4.57 -21.86
N VAL A 610 -8.31 5.72 -22.22
CA VAL A 610 -9.73 6.00 -22.02
C VAL A 610 -10.55 5.40 -23.16
N LEU A 611 -11.54 4.58 -22.84
CA LEU A 611 -12.57 4.13 -23.75
C LEU A 611 -13.58 5.25 -23.96
N LYS A 612 -13.79 5.66 -25.21
CA LYS A 612 -14.75 6.72 -25.52
C LYS A 612 -16.16 6.24 -25.19
N CYS A 613 -16.78 6.86 -24.18
CA CYS A 613 -18.18 6.65 -23.84
C CYS A 613 -19.02 7.84 -24.31
N ALA A 614 -20.20 7.59 -24.89
CA ALA A 614 -21.10 8.66 -25.32
C ALA A 614 -21.66 9.49 -24.15
N GLY A 615 -21.74 8.89 -22.95
CA GLY A 615 -22.35 9.51 -21.76
C GLY A 615 -21.41 10.33 -20.89
N GLN A 616 -20.10 10.09 -20.95
CA GLN A 616 -19.09 10.76 -20.13
C GLN A 616 -18.06 11.43 -21.03
N THR A 617 -17.89 12.74 -20.86
CA THR A 617 -17.10 13.62 -21.73
C THR A 617 -15.93 14.28 -20.99
N SER A 618 -15.61 13.79 -19.79
CA SER A 618 -14.44 14.22 -19.02
C SER A 618 -13.84 13.07 -18.21
N ILE A 619 -12.57 13.22 -17.83
CA ILE A 619 -11.85 12.32 -16.91
C ILE A 619 -11.22 13.14 -15.79
N ASN A 620 -11.24 12.61 -14.57
CA ASN A 620 -10.51 13.18 -13.44
C ASN A 620 -9.16 12.46 -13.31
N VAL A 621 -8.06 13.21 -13.21
CA VAL A 621 -6.69 12.64 -13.30
C VAL A 621 -5.84 12.82 -12.04
N LEU A 622 -6.42 13.35 -10.96
CA LEU A 622 -5.70 13.55 -9.70
C LEU A 622 -5.07 12.21 -9.22
N PRO A 623 -3.78 12.16 -8.86
CA PRO A 623 -3.08 10.92 -8.48
C PRO A 623 -3.61 10.30 -7.18
N ASP A 624 -3.86 11.12 -6.18
CA ASP A 624 -4.41 10.72 -4.90
C ASP A 624 -5.10 11.92 -4.24
N PHE A 625 -5.79 11.72 -3.11
CA PHE A 625 -6.30 12.86 -2.35
C PHE A 625 -5.16 13.76 -1.86
N MET A 626 -5.08 14.94 -2.47
CA MET A 626 -4.10 15.98 -2.18
C MET A 626 -4.77 17.18 -1.54
N THR A 627 -4.03 17.87 -0.65
CA THR A 627 -4.47 19.16 -0.13
C THR A 627 -4.37 20.23 -1.23
N PRO A 628 -5.20 21.29 -1.19
CA PRO A 628 -5.14 22.37 -2.17
C PRO A 628 -3.75 22.97 -2.30
N GLY A 629 -3.33 23.28 -3.53
CA GLY A 629 -2.07 23.97 -3.81
C GLY A 629 -0.81 23.13 -3.59
N ARG A 630 -0.89 21.79 -3.63
CA ARG A 630 0.30 20.91 -3.55
C ARG A 630 0.80 20.39 -4.89
N LEU A 631 -0.08 20.32 -5.88
CA LEU A 631 0.20 19.71 -7.17
C LEU A 631 -0.50 20.51 -8.26
N THR A 632 0.08 20.56 -9.45
CA THR A 632 -0.57 21.12 -10.64
C THR A 632 -0.30 20.27 -11.87
N ILE A 633 -1.16 20.38 -12.88
CA ILE A 633 -0.92 19.78 -14.19
C ILE A 633 0.06 20.66 -14.95
N GLN A 634 1.25 20.12 -15.25
CA GLN A 634 2.23 20.80 -16.08
C GLN A 634 1.92 20.62 -17.57
N LYS A 635 1.60 19.38 -17.98
CA LYS A 635 1.46 19.01 -19.40
C LYS A 635 0.37 17.98 -19.61
N ILE A 636 -0.33 18.09 -20.74
CA ILE A 636 -1.34 17.11 -21.19
C ILE A 636 -1.01 16.69 -22.62
N ILE A 637 -0.70 15.41 -22.81
CA ILE A 637 -0.47 14.82 -24.13
C ILE A 637 -1.63 13.86 -24.43
N ALA A 638 -2.42 14.13 -25.47
CA ALA A 638 -3.47 13.23 -25.94
C ALA A 638 -3.10 12.66 -27.30
N ASN A 639 -3.11 11.33 -27.44
CA ASN A 639 -2.76 10.61 -28.67
C ASN A 639 -1.42 11.05 -29.29
N GLY A 640 -0.43 11.38 -28.46
CA GLY A 640 0.89 11.86 -28.89
C GLY A 640 0.96 13.34 -29.27
N VAL A 641 -0.15 14.09 -29.18
CA VAL A 641 -0.21 15.53 -29.43
C VAL A 641 -0.26 16.30 -28.11
N ASP A 642 0.52 17.37 -28.01
CA ASP A 642 0.47 18.28 -26.87
C ASP A 642 -0.80 19.12 -26.92
N GLU A 643 -1.67 18.93 -25.94
CA GLU A 643 -2.99 19.56 -25.84
C GLU A 643 -3.07 20.50 -24.63
N THR A 644 -1.93 20.81 -24.01
CA THR A 644 -1.85 21.53 -22.73
C THR A 644 -2.58 22.86 -22.76
N ASP A 645 -2.34 23.69 -23.78
CA ASP A 645 -2.96 25.02 -23.89
C ASP A 645 -4.49 24.97 -24.06
N ARG A 646 -5.02 23.87 -24.61
CA ARG A 646 -6.45 23.69 -24.85
C ARG A 646 -7.16 23.04 -23.66
N LEU A 647 -6.51 22.09 -23.00
CA LEU A 647 -7.16 21.21 -22.02
C LEU A 647 -6.84 21.54 -20.55
N ARG A 648 -5.74 22.25 -20.27
CA ARG A 648 -5.37 22.56 -18.89
C ARG A 648 -6.24 23.67 -18.32
N SER A 649 -6.82 23.43 -17.14
CA SER A 649 -7.57 24.44 -16.40
C SER A 649 -6.66 25.55 -15.87
N PRO A 650 -7.10 26.83 -15.86
CA PRO A 650 -6.36 27.91 -15.21
C PRO A 650 -6.39 27.80 -13.68
N ASN A 651 -7.31 27.00 -13.10
CA ASN A 651 -7.30 26.68 -11.68
C ASN A 651 -6.32 25.52 -11.42
N PRO A 652 -5.23 25.71 -10.65
CA PRO A 652 -4.24 24.65 -10.41
C PRO A 652 -4.80 23.43 -9.67
N ASP A 653 -5.89 23.58 -8.92
CA ASP A 653 -6.56 22.49 -8.18
C ASP A 653 -7.68 21.79 -8.99
N ASP A 654 -7.82 22.11 -10.29
CA ASP A 654 -8.76 21.48 -11.19
C ASP A 654 -8.08 20.43 -12.07
N PHE A 655 -8.35 19.17 -11.72
CA PHE A 655 -7.77 17.98 -12.35
C PHE A 655 -8.77 17.25 -13.26
N GLN A 656 -9.83 17.93 -13.74
CA GLN A 656 -10.77 17.37 -14.70
C GLN A 656 -10.41 17.79 -16.14
N ILE A 657 -10.14 16.80 -16.99
CA ILE A 657 -9.78 17.01 -18.40
C ILE A 657 -10.98 16.71 -19.29
N SER A 658 -11.30 17.61 -20.21
CA SER A 658 -12.35 17.41 -21.23
C SER A 658 -11.93 16.41 -22.30
N LEU A 659 -12.84 15.51 -22.66
CA LEU A 659 -12.68 14.48 -23.70
C LEU A 659 -13.54 14.74 -24.94
N ALA A 660 -14.45 15.74 -24.90
CA ALA A 660 -15.50 15.92 -25.91
C ALA A 660 -14.97 15.98 -27.36
N ASP A 661 -13.87 16.72 -27.55
CA ASP A 661 -13.30 16.97 -28.88
C ASP A 661 -12.12 16.06 -29.21
N LEU A 662 -11.80 15.08 -28.35
CA LEU A 662 -10.74 14.13 -28.61
C LEU A 662 -11.27 12.95 -29.45
N ALA A 663 -10.60 12.71 -30.57
CA ALA A 663 -10.81 11.52 -31.39
C ALA A 663 -10.16 10.30 -30.72
N GLY A 664 -10.80 9.13 -30.80
CA GLY A 664 -10.16 7.87 -30.43
C GLY A 664 -9.14 7.45 -31.48
N ASP A 665 -8.15 6.65 -31.06
CA ASP A 665 -7.21 5.99 -31.95
C ASP A 665 -8.00 5.12 -32.96
N THR A 666 -7.58 5.16 -34.21
CA THR A 666 -8.21 4.42 -35.31
C THR A 666 -8.20 2.89 -35.11
N ARG A 667 -7.32 2.35 -34.27
CA ARG A 667 -7.12 0.91 -34.08
C ARG A 667 -8.08 0.32 -33.05
N ASP A 668 -8.29 1.00 -31.93
CA ASP A 668 -9.07 0.46 -30.80
C ASP A 668 -10.12 1.44 -30.24
N GLY A 669 -10.22 2.65 -30.80
CA GLY A 669 -11.17 3.68 -30.39
C GLY A 669 -10.84 4.34 -29.05
N THR A 670 -9.69 4.04 -28.44
CA THR A 670 -9.28 4.60 -27.15
C THR A 670 -8.58 5.95 -27.30
N ILE A 671 -8.61 6.76 -26.25
CA ILE A 671 -7.80 7.98 -26.15
C ILE A 671 -6.62 7.65 -25.23
N SER A 672 -5.40 7.75 -25.74
CA SER A 672 -4.20 7.68 -24.93
C SER A 672 -3.95 9.06 -24.32
N LEU A 673 -3.83 9.13 -23.00
CA LEU A 673 -3.58 10.37 -22.29
C LEU A 673 -2.34 10.21 -21.41
N VAL A 674 -1.40 11.15 -21.49
CA VAL A 674 -0.29 11.29 -20.55
C VAL A 674 -0.43 12.65 -19.88
N VAL A 675 -0.50 12.65 -18.55
CA VAL A 675 -0.62 13.86 -17.75
C VAL A 675 0.65 13.99 -16.90
N GLN A 676 1.40 15.06 -17.13
CA GLN A 676 2.57 15.41 -16.33
C GLN A 676 2.15 16.37 -15.23
N PHE A 677 2.62 16.11 -14.02
CA PHE A 677 2.37 16.91 -12.83
C PHE A 677 3.67 17.51 -12.33
N ASP A 678 3.56 18.69 -11.70
CA ASP A 678 4.62 19.31 -10.92
C ASP A 678 4.13 19.55 -9.49
N ALA A 679 5.03 19.34 -8.53
CA ALA A 679 4.80 19.74 -7.15
C ALA A 679 4.82 21.26 -7.02
N ILE A 680 3.93 21.78 -6.17
CA ILE A 680 3.93 23.19 -5.78
C ILE A 680 4.61 23.28 -4.41
N GLU A 681 5.65 24.11 -4.30
CA GLU A 681 6.30 24.35 -3.02
C GLU A 681 5.29 24.94 -2.03
N PRO A 682 5.21 24.41 -0.80
CA PRO A 682 4.32 24.96 0.22
C PRO A 682 4.78 26.38 0.59
N HIS A 683 3.85 27.34 0.53
CA HIS A 683 4.05 28.73 0.94
C HIS A 683 4.14 28.91 2.46
#